data_AF-A0A956HIR4-F1
#
_entry.id   AF-A0A956HIR4-F1
#
_cell.length_a   1.000
_cell.length_b   1.000
_cell.length_c   1.000
_cell.angle_alpha   90.00
_cell.angle_beta   90.00
_cell.angle_gamma   90.00
#
_symmetry.space_group_name_H-M   'P 1'
#
loop_
_entity.id
_entity.type
_entity.pdbx_description
1 polymer ?
#
loop_
_entity_poly.entity_id
_entity_poly.type
_entity_poly.pdbx_seq_one_letter_code
_entity_poly.pdbx_strand_id
1 'polypeptide(L)'
;MYELRRCGAEYEMSANSFPPSCLLITALLALAGCPPPGGDTDPTDTDASTTGTGTDATTEAQTDTAVDTETDPTDATDTDATTGEELVSTAGPEHCGRIMADEVWAADLNPHVITCDVEVEGGTLTIGPGTEILVANDVGLWISKEGGSANLDILGTAEAPVSISGQTGSAPGQWRALGIFPAAGDVSIAYTTVDAGGGLNTSGAVTVEDTAVRVDHLTITNADEWGLNFRRGGRLTDDSVGLAIHGTVGWPVHIDPNWVDTLPAVDSDYTGNDYDGIHVENSGTDWRDIRRMVEWEDLGVAYYAFDSIRVEGESLNPAQLTLLDGVTVKFGANEALGVAIDGGRAGLVTLGTAERPVTLTSMDSLDRGAWAGIELRDNADDAALSLVHTIVEWGGGFNSVACLETEEVTVHVQDVVIAGCEGAGISMRNGEFSPDSVNLQITDSDTVGVMNTPQAHTIPADGVDYTGNDLDALTLIQPGAEKVTKAATWRNIGIPYRIEDHIGLEGTAQAPAILTLEPGITIGFVHGARLDLSRDGGAAGLRAIGTPEAPIIFTGADAYDPGAWSGIFVFGSAVDADTIIEHAEIRWGGGLNSEQNIRIQDAAPTIRDTIIAGSDCWGVFLWENAAPVLENVTFADNTCGDFNM
;
A
#
# COMPACT_ATOMS: atom_id res chain seq x y z
N MET A 1 -53.69 8.67 -12.86
CA MET A 1 -54.59 8.91 -14.01
C MET A 1 -53.73 9.27 -15.22
N TYR A 2 -53.15 8.26 -15.86
CA TYR A 2 -52.83 8.11 -17.30
C TYR A 2 -51.84 6.95 -17.44
N GLU A 3 -52.29 5.85 -18.05
CA GLU A 3 -51.42 4.77 -18.51
C GLU A 3 -50.77 5.13 -19.86
N LEU A 4 -49.90 4.22 -20.34
CA LEU A 4 -49.41 3.96 -21.71
C LEU A 4 -47.88 4.13 -21.83
N ARG A 5 -47.10 3.22 -22.41
CA ARG A 5 -47.29 1.78 -22.74
C ARG A 5 -45.90 1.22 -23.10
N ARG A 6 -45.64 -0.08 -22.90
CA ARG A 6 -44.42 -0.72 -23.43
C ARG A 6 -44.34 -0.63 -24.96
N CYS A 7 -43.14 -0.42 -25.48
CA CYS A 7 -42.64 -1.05 -26.71
C CYS A 7 -41.16 -1.38 -26.47
N GLY A 8 -40.77 -2.64 -26.65
CA GLY A 8 -39.37 -3.04 -26.73
C GLY A 8 -38.94 -3.16 -28.19
N ALA A 9 -37.65 -3.00 -28.44
CA ALA A 9 -37.00 -3.45 -29.66
C ALA A 9 -35.56 -3.81 -29.28
N GLU A 10 -35.20 -5.08 -29.45
CA GLU A 10 -33.81 -5.53 -29.44
C GLU A 10 -33.09 -4.93 -30.65
N TYR A 11 -31.83 -4.54 -30.48
CA TYR A 11 -30.89 -4.41 -31.58
C TYR A 11 -29.51 -4.86 -31.11
N GLU A 12 -29.12 -6.06 -31.57
CA GLU A 12 -27.71 -6.42 -31.66
C GLU A 12 -27.02 -5.42 -32.59
N MET A 13 -25.83 -4.93 -32.22
CA MET A 13 -24.87 -4.39 -33.17
C MET A 13 -23.50 -5.01 -32.93
N SER A 14 -22.97 -5.61 -34.00
CA SER A 14 -21.75 -6.39 -34.05
C SER A 14 -20.48 -5.54 -33.98
N ALA A 15 -19.43 -6.10 -33.40
CA ALA A 15 -18.07 -5.55 -33.46
C ALA A 15 -17.48 -5.49 -34.89
N ASN A 16 -16.63 -4.47 -35.12
CA ASN A 16 -15.55 -4.31 -36.12
C ASN A 16 -15.32 -2.79 -36.36
N SER A 17 -14.14 -2.20 -36.54
CA SER A 17 -12.73 -2.63 -36.34
C SER A 17 -11.78 -1.47 -36.73
N PHE A 18 -10.75 -1.14 -35.91
CA PHE A 18 -9.56 -0.26 -36.20
C PHE A 18 -9.77 1.25 -36.50
N PRO A 19 -8.71 2.11 -36.40
CA PRO A 19 -7.74 2.28 -35.30
C PRO A 19 -7.50 3.78 -34.91
N PRO A 20 -6.80 4.10 -33.81
CA PRO A 20 -6.39 5.47 -33.46
C PRO A 20 -5.06 5.89 -34.14
N SER A 21 -4.81 7.19 -34.31
CA SER A 21 -3.52 7.70 -34.83
C SER A 21 -3.18 9.13 -34.38
N CYS A 22 -1.99 9.26 -33.77
CA CYS A 22 -1.10 10.43 -33.65
C CYS A 22 -1.52 11.71 -32.86
N LEU A 23 -0.72 11.96 -31.81
CA LEU A 23 -0.46 13.25 -31.18
C LEU A 23 0.19 14.28 -32.15
N LEU A 24 0.19 15.59 -31.82
CA LEU A 24 1.33 16.29 -31.15
C LEU A 24 1.29 17.86 -31.26
N ILE A 25 1.32 18.53 -30.09
CA ILE A 25 2.02 19.79 -29.67
C ILE A 25 2.26 20.98 -30.66
N THR A 26 1.99 22.21 -30.19
CA THR A 26 2.94 23.36 -30.27
C THR A 26 2.69 24.42 -29.17
N ALA A 27 3.72 25.21 -28.81
CA ALA A 27 3.81 25.91 -27.51
C ALA A 27 4.26 27.39 -27.56
N LEU A 28 4.25 28.02 -26.36
CA LEU A 28 5.10 29.14 -25.87
C LEU A 28 4.89 30.60 -26.35
N LEU A 29 4.84 31.55 -25.39
CA LEU A 29 5.65 32.80 -25.39
C LEU A 29 5.56 33.69 -24.10
N ALA A 30 6.70 33.78 -23.39
CA ALA A 30 7.32 34.93 -22.69
C ALA A 30 6.63 35.85 -21.64
N LEU A 31 7.04 35.67 -20.37
CA LEU A 31 7.85 36.59 -19.51
C LEU A 31 7.49 38.09 -19.29
N ALA A 32 7.13 38.42 -18.03
CA ALA A 32 7.60 39.57 -17.21
C ALA A 32 7.16 39.42 -15.73
N GLY A 33 7.83 39.94 -14.67
CA GLY A 33 9.20 40.48 -14.58
C GLY A 33 9.42 41.64 -13.57
N CYS A 34 9.44 41.41 -12.24
CA CYS A 34 9.91 42.40 -11.22
C CYS A 34 10.35 41.75 -9.87
N PRO A 35 11.17 42.42 -9.02
CA PRO A 35 11.96 41.78 -7.93
C PRO A 35 11.44 42.03 -6.49
N PRO A 36 12.00 41.33 -5.47
CA PRO A 36 11.76 41.62 -4.06
C PRO A 36 12.74 42.67 -3.46
N PRO A 37 12.33 43.44 -2.43
CA PRO A 37 13.24 44.03 -1.43
C PRO A 37 13.58 42.93 -0.38
N GLY A 38 14.76 42.83 0.24
CA GLY A 38 15.65 43.87 0.74
C GLY A 38 15.11 44.43 2.06
N GLY A 39 15.64 44.16 3.24
CA GLY A 39 16.78 43.35 3.69
C GLY A 39 17.17 43.85 5.10
N ASP A 40 17.82 43.03 5.94
CA ASP A 40 18.52 43.56 7.11
C ASP A 40 19.61 42.61 7.63
N THR A 41 20.66 43.18 8.19
CA THR A 41 21.86 42.47 8.67
C THR A 41 22.43 43.16 9.91
N ASP A 42 22.59 42.46 11.03
CA ASP A 42 23.85 42.50 11.80
C ASP A 42 23.97 41.28 12.75
N PRO A 43 25.18 40.77 13.06
CA PRO A 43 25.40 39.55 13.85
C PRO A 43 26.09 39.80 15.21
N THR A 44 26.05 38.81 16.10
CA THR A 44 27.05 38.57 17.17
C THR A 44 27.09 37.05 17.48
N ASP A 45 28.23 36.34 17.30
CA ASP A 45 29.38 36.23 18.24
C ASP A 45 29.14 35.08 19.28
N THR A 46 29.95 34.03 19.48
CA THR A 46 31.20 33.53 18.85
C THR A 46 31.40 32.02 19.10
N ASP A 47 32.37 31.43 18.39
CA ASP A 47 33.34 30.37 18.79
C ASP A 47 33.45 29.94 20.28
N ALA A 48 33.92 28.73 20.64
CA ALA A 48 34.25 27.52 19.87
C ALA A 48 34.53 26.30 20.80
N SER A 49 34.36 25.11 20.22
CA SER A 49 35.07 23.84 20.47
C SER A 49 36.34 23.87 21.35
N THR A 50 36.48 22.91 22.28
CA THR A 50 37.48 21.79 22.19
C THR A 50 37.43 20.81 23.39
N THR A 51 37.71 19.52 23.11
CA THR A 51 38.41 18.47 23.91
C THR A 51 38.41 18.50 25.46
N GLY A 52 38.35 17.39 26.21
CA GLY A 52 38.39 15.96 25.89
C GLY A 52 38.97 15.12 27.05
N THR A 53 38.57 13.84 27.13
CA THR A 53 39.27 12.66 27.72
C THR A 53 40.11 12.75 29.02
N GLY A 54 39.84 11.86 29.99
CA GLY A 54 40.79 11.46 31.06
C GLY A 54 40.14 11.29 32.45
N THR A 55 39.57 10.13 32.80
CA THR A 55 40.20 8.98 33.51
C THR A 55 40.49 9.15 35.01
N ASP A 56 39.75 8.35 35.79
CA ASP A 56 40.20 7.49 36.90
C ASP A 56 40.52 7.99 38.33
N ALA A 57 40.16 7.07 39.25
CA ALA A 57 40.83 6.70 40.50
C ALA A 57 40.55 7.48 41.80
N THR A 58 39.47 7.06 42.47
CA THR A 58 39.50 6.44 43.83
C THR A 58 40.48 6.97 44.89
N THR A 59 39.94 7.41 46.03
CA THR A 59 40.37 6.89 47.36
C THR A 59 39.27 7.07 48.42
N GLU A 60 38.99 5.97 49.12
CA GLU A 60 38.89 5.80 50.59
C GLU A 60 38.53 7.01 51.50
N ALA A 61 37.90 6.87 52.66
CA ALA A 61 37.09 5.86 53.35
C ALA A 61 36.87 6.38 54.80
N GLN A 62 35.64 6.28 55.31
CA GLN A 62 35.26 6.25 56.74
C GLN A 62 35.89 7.23 57.77
N THR A 63 35.04 8.09 58.34
CA THR A 63 34.91 8.20 59.81
C THR A 63 33.45 8.43 60.23
N ASP A 64 32.96 7.55 61.11
CA ASP A 64 31.73 7.62 61.92
C ASP A 64 31.76 8.89 62.81
N THR A 65 30.71 9.70 63.02
CA THR A 65 29.49 9.38 63.79
C THR A 65 28.47 10.55 63.79
N ALA A 66 27.22 10.22 64.12
CA ALA A 66 26.19 11.05 64.80
C ALA A 66 25.16 11.90 64.01
N VAL A 67 23.90 11.41 64.06
CA VAL A 67 22.63 12.14 64.32
C VAL A 67 22.31 13.39 63.49
N ASP A 68 21.35 13.30 62.55
CA ASP A 68 19.99 13.85 62.74
C ASP A 68 18.97 13.36 61.69
N THR A 69 17.67 13.50 62.02
CA THR A 69 16.45 13.54 61.16
C THR A 69 16.24 12.60 59.97
N GLU A 70 15.09 11.89 59.99
CA GLU A 70 14.41 11.33 58.81
C GLU A 70 14.11 12.40 57.75
N THR A 71 14.25 12.05 56.46
CA THR A 71 13.13 12.01 55.48
C THR A 71 13.66 11.50 54.14
N ASP A 72 13.40 10.23 53.83
CA ASP A 72 13.69 9.61 52.54
C ASP A 72 12.39 9.46 51.74
N PRO A 73 12.20 10.18 50.61
CA PRO A 73 11.00 10.09 49.79
C PRO A 73 11.17 9.04 48.68
N THR A 74 11.44 7.78 49.06
CA THR A 74 11.53 6.65 48.10
C THR A 74 10.76 5.40 48.55
N ASP A 75 9.62 5.57 49.23
CA ASP A 75 8.58 4.55 49.24
C ASP A 75 7.20 5.20 49.08
N ALA A 76 6.72 5.19 47.84
CA ALA A 76 5.33 5.41 47.48
C ALA A 76 4.85 4.22 46.66
N THR A 77 5.03 3.01 47.21
CA THR A 77 4.16 1.88 46.88
C THR A 77 2.77 2.13 47.48
N ASP A 78 2.09 3.16 46.97
CA ASP A 78 0.70 3.49 47.32
C ASP A 78 -0.25 2.53 46.59
N THR A 79 -0.09 1.24 46.90
CA THR A 79 -1.16 0.26 46.74
C THR A 79 -2.17 0.50 47.86
N ASP A 80 -2.88 1.63 47.82
CA ASP A 80 -4.14 1.75 48.55
C ASP A 80 -5.18 0.90 47.83
N ALA A 81 -5.06 -0.41 48.05
CA ALA A 81 -6.15 -1.36 47.92
C ALA A 81 -7.19 -0.97 48.97
N THR A 82 -7.90 0.13 48.70
CA THR A 82 -8.99 0.62 49.52
C THR A 82 -9.98 -0.50 49.70
N THR A 83 -10.27 -0.81 50.96
CA THR A 83 -11.35 -1.71 51.34
C THR A 83 -12.62 -1.29 50.61
N GLY A 84 -13.21 -2.20 49.82
CA GLY A 84 -14.37 -1.89 48.99
C GLY A 84 -15.49 -1.25 49.77
N GLU A 85 -15.61 0.08 49.67
CA GLU A 85 -16.82 0.79 50.01
C GLU A 85 -17.83 0.46 48.91
N GLU A 86 -18.85 -0.30 49.29
CA GLU A 86 -19.96 -0.66 48.41
C GLU A 86 -20.62 0.63 47.91
N LEU A 87 -20.55 0.87 46.59
CA LEU A 87 -21.15 2.05 45.98
C LEU A 87 -22.65 2.06 46.26
N VAL A 88 -23.19 3.23 46.60
CA VAL A 88 -24.60 3.43 46.95
C VAL A 88 -25.24 4.34 45.91
N SER A 89 -26.38 3.93 45.37
CA SER A 89 -27.09 4.72 44.36
C SER A 89 -27.49 6.10 44.90
N THR A 90 -27.19 7.18 44.15
CA THR A 90 -27.58 8.55 44.53
C THR A 90 -28.94 8.97 43.97
N ALA A 91 -29.45 8.23 42.99
CA ALA A 91 -30.78 8.36 42.40
C ALA A 91 -31.66 7.12 42.69
N GLY A 92 -32.92 7.15 42.23
CA GLY A 92 -33.81 5.98 42.31
C GLY A 92 -33.51 4.95 41.23
N PRO A 93 -34.22 3.80 41.20
CA PRO A 93 -34.02 2.77 40.18
C PRO A 93 -34.68 3.08 38.82
N GLU A 94 -35.46 4.16 38.68
CA GLU A 94 -36.11 4.54 37.42
C GLU A 94 -35.49 5.84 36.88
N HIS A 95 -34.92 5.77 35.67
CA HIS A 95 -34.16 6.84 35.04
C HIS A 95 -34.86 7.38 33.79
N CYS A 96 -34.83 8.70 33.59
CA CYS A 96 -35.38 9.40 32.42
C CYS A 96 -34.97 10.88 32.44
N GLY A 97 -34.51 11.42 31.30
CA GLY A 97 -34.20 12.84 31.12
C GLY A 97 -32.74 13.20 31.39
N ARG A 98 -32.49 14.46 31.79
CA ARG A 98 -31.13 15.01 31.87
C ARG A 98 -30.47 14.85 33.23
N ILE A 99 -29.25 14.31 33.22
CA ILE A 99 -28.32 14.30 34.35
C ILE A 99 -27.33 15.47 34.14
N MET A 100 -27.17 16.32 35.15
CA MET A 100 -26.43 17.59 35.07
C MET A 100 -25.36 17.76 36.18
N ALA A 101 -25.20 16.73 37.01
CA ALA A 101 -24.27 16.65 38.13
C ALA A 101 -24.02 15.16 38.45
N ASP A 102 -23.02 14.89 39.28
CA ASP A 102 -22.57 13.52 39.57
C ASP A 102 -23.70 12.61 40.07
N GLU A 103 -23.83 11.44 39.45
CA GLU A 103 -24.86 10.45 39.77
C GLU A 103 -24.26 9.05 39.81
N VAL A 104 -24.67 8.25 40.80
CA VAL A 104 -24.20 6.88 40.99
C VAL A 104 -25.38 5.92 40.83
N TRP A 105 -25.22 4.91 40.00
CA TRP A 105 -26.09 3.75 39.88
C TRP A 105 -25.33 2.52 40.37
N ALA A 106 -25.85 1.83 41.38
CA ALA A 106 -25.18 0.69 41.98
C ALA A 106 -26.14 -0.49 42.22
N ALA A 107 -25.57 -1.67 42.48
CA ALA A 107 -26.29 -2.92 42.64
C ALA A 107 -27.32 -2.93 43.81
N ASP A 108 -27.24 -1.95 44.73
CA ASP A 108 -28.16 -1.79 45.85
C ASP A 108 -29.62 -1.51 45.42
N LEU A 109 -29.81 -0.97 44.21
CA LEU A 109 -31.11 -0.69 43.61
C LEU A 109 -31.42 -1.50 42.34
N ASN A 110 -30.72 -2.60 42.08
CA ASN A 110 -30.96 -3.44 40.91
C ASN A 110 -32.41 -3.97 40.80
N PRO A 111 -32.98 -4.06 39.59
CA PRO A 111 -32.47 -3.49 38.34
C PRO A 111 -32.78 -2.00 38.23
N HIS A 112 -31.82 -1.23 37.71
CA HIS A 112 -32.07 0.13 37.22
C HIS A 112 -32.81 0.05 35.87
N VAL A 113 -33.77 0.95 35.63
CA VAL A 113 -34.66 0.91 34.46
C VAL A 113 -34.66 2.27 33.78
N ILE A 114 -34.15 2.32 32.55
CA ILE A 114 -34.17 3.53 31.71
C ILE A 114 -35.51 3.56 30.95
N THR A 115 -36.39 4.48 31.34
CA THR A 115 -37.79 4.56 30.88
C THR A 115 -38.05 5.57 29.77
N CYS A 116 -37.12 6.52 29.58
CA CYS A 116 -37.05 7.45 28.46
C CYS A 116 -35.58 7.79 28.20
N ASP A 117 -35.25 8.46 27.10
CA ASP A 117 -33.86 8.87 26.80
C ASP A 117 -33.20 9.54 28.01
N VAL A 118 -32.02 9.05 28.40
CA VAL A 118 -31.18 9.66 29.44
C VAL A 118 -30.04 10.40 28.77
N GLU A 119 -29.89 11.67 29.11
CA GLU A 119 -28.89 12.60 28.54
C GLU A 119 -27.99 13.09 29.70
N VAL A 120 -26.77 12.54 29.78
CA VAL A 120 -25.76 12.97 30.76
C VAL A 120 -24.99 14.14 30.16
N GLU A 121 -25.27 15.34 30.64
CA GLU A 121 -24.79 16.61 30.06
C GLU A 121 -23.94 17.43 31.07
N GLY A 122 -23.69 16.89 32.26
CA GLY A 122 -22.77 17.46 33.24
C GLY A 122 -22.47 16.51 34.40
N GLY A 123 -21.24 16.56 34.92
CA GLY A 123 -20.76 15.69 36.01
C GLY A 123 -20.34 14.30 35.52
N THR A 124 -20.09 13.40 36.47
CA THR A 124 -19.79 11.98 36.19
C THR A 124 -21.00 11.10 36.45
N LEU A 125 -21.39 10.26 35.48
CA LEU A 125 -22.24 9.10 35.74
C LEU A 125 -21.36 7.90 36.12
N THR A 126 -21.45 7.42 37.35
CA THR A 126 -20.72 6.23 37.83
C THR A 126 -21.67 5.04 37.96
N ILE A 127 -21.33 3.93 37.31
CA ILE A 127 -22.09 2.68 37.33
C ILE A 127 -21.23 1.61 38.04
N GLY A 128 -21.66 1.17 39.22
CA GLY A 128 -20.87 0.30 40.09
C GLY A 128 -20.85 -1.18 39.68
N PRO A 129 -19.96 -2.01 40.29
CA PRO A 129 -19.89 -3.44 40.03
C PRO A 129 -21.23 -4.15 40.21
N GLY A 130 -21.54 -5.09 39.33
CA GLY A 130 -22.76 -5.92 39.40
C GLY A 130 -24.07 -5.19 39.11
N THR A 131 -24.03 -3.95 38.60
CA THR A 131 -25.25 -3.19 38.30
C THR A 131 -25.98 -3.76 37.08
N GLU A 132 -27.30 -3.94 37.20
CA GLU A 132 -28.20 -4.41 36.14
C GLU A 132 -29.03 -3.24 35.61
N ILE A 133 -28.92 -2.94 34.31
CA ILE A 133 -29.62 -1.85 33.62
C ILE A 133 -30.52 -2.42 32.53
N LEU A 134 -31.82 -2.14 32.64
CA LEU A 134 -32.85 -2.52 31.67
C LEU A 134 -33.32 -1.27 30.90
N VAL A 135 -33.12 -1.26 29.59
CA VAL A 135 -33.49 -0.12 28.72
C VAL A 135 -34.83 -0.40 28.03
N ALA A 136 -35.76 0.53 28.14
CA ALA A 136 -37.06 0.44 27.45
C ALA A 136 -36.90 0.47 25.92
N ASN A 137 -37.94 0.01 25.21
CA ASN A 137 -37.88 -0.04 23.75
C ASN A 137 -37.74 1.37 23.14
N ASP A 138 -36.95 1.50 22.07
CA ASP A 138 -36.64 2.76 21.38
C ASP A 138 -36.05 3.88 22.26
N VAL A 139 -35.32 3.54 23.34
CA VAL A 139 -34.66 4.48 24.27
C VAL A 139 -33.13 4.34 24.21
N GLY A 140 -32.38 5.42 24.43
CA GLY A 140 -30.92 5.37 24.55
C GLY A 140 -30.36 6.03 25.82
N LEU A 141 -29.10 5.71 26.11
CA LEU A 141 -28.26 6.37 27.12
C LEU A 141 -27.21 7.20 26.38
N TRP A 142 -27.19 8.51 26.63
CA TRP A 142 -26.45 9.47 25.83
C TRP A 142 -25.50 10.28 26.72
N ILE A 143 -24.21 10.25 26.42
CA ILE A 143 -23.19 11.04 27.10
C ILE A 143 -22.84 12.23 26.22
N SER A 144 -23.04 13.45 26.71
CA SER A 144 -22.64 14.72 26.06
C SER A 144 -23.25 14.98 24.67
N LYS A 145 -24.43 14.43 24.40
CA LYS A 145 -25.10 14.47 23.09
C LYS A 145 -25.56 15.87 22.69
N GLU A 146 -25.97 16.68 23.66
CA GLU A 146 -26.43 18.06 23.46
C GLU A 146 -25.29 19.08 23.61
N GLY A 147 -24.04 18.59 23.75
CA GLY A 147 -22.83 19.40 23.87
C GLY A 147 -22.50 19.85 25.30
N GLY A 148 -23.16 19.29 26.32
CA GLY A 148 -22.70 19.35 27.71
C GLY A 148 -21.43 18.53 27.89
N SER A 149 -20.71 18.74 29.00
CA SER A 149 -19.44 18.03 29.27
C SER A 149 -19.62 17.11 30.48
N ALA A 150 -19.67 15.82 30.20
CA ALA A 150 -19.92 14.76 31.17
C ALA A 150 -18.93 13.61 31.02
N ASN A 151 -18.70 12.90 32.12
CA ASN A 151 -17.88 11.69 32.19
C ASN A 151 -18.77 10.46 32.39
N LEU A 152 -18.27 9.27 32.05
CA LEU A 152 -18.94 8.00 32.31
C LEU A 152 -17.93 6.97 32.81
N ASP A 153 -18.11 6.50 34.05
CA ASP A 153 -17.29 5.47 34.68
C ASP A 153 -18.14 4.22 34.93
N ILE A 154 -17.97 3.18 34.11
CA ILE A 154 -18.58 1.87 34.36
C ILE A 154 -17.52 0.96 34.99
N LEU A 155 -17.73 0.62 36.26
CA LEU A 155 -16.76 0.01 37.16
C LEU A 155 -17.08 -1.47 37.42
N GLY A 156 -17.39 -2.25 36.37
CA GLY A 156 -17.59 -3.69 36.49
C GLY A 156 -16.31 -4.42 36.95
N THR A 157 -16.45 -5.64 37.47
CA THR A 157 -15.32 -6.58 37.65
C THR A 157 -15.64 -7.95 37.06
N ALA A 158 -14.64 -8.82 36.91
CA ALA A 158 -14.83 -10.20 36.44
C ALA A 158 -15.83 -11.01 37.31
N GLU A 159 -15.87 -10.74 38.62
CA GLU A 159 -16.80 -11.37 39.56
C GLU A 159 -18.18 -10.71 39.61
N ALA A 160 -18.26 -9.44 39.23
CA ALA A 160 -19.46 -8.61 39.28
C ALA A 160 -19.53 -7.68 38.04
N PRO A 161 -19.78 -8.24 36.84
CA PRO A 161 -19.88 -7.45 35.62
C PRO A 161 -21.13 -6.58 35.62
N VAL A 162 -21.08 -5.44 34.94
CA VAL A 162 -22.25 -4.60 34.67
C VAL A 162 -23.00 -5.15 33.46
N SER A 163 -24.34 -5.07 33.47
CA SER A 163 -25.17 -5.45 32.32
C SER A 163 -26.08 -4.31 31.89
N ILE A 164 -26.13 -4.05 30.58
CA ILE A 164 -27.03 -3.09 29.92
C ILE A 164 -27.78 -3.86 28.84
N SER A 165 -29.09 -4.02 28.99
CA SER A 165 -29.88 -4.92 28.13
C SER A 165 -31.29 -4.41 27.82
N GLY A 166 -31.88 -4.94 26.75
CA GLY A 166 -33.27 -4.65 26.38
C GLY A 166 -34.27 -5.16 27.42
N GLN A 167 -35.15 -4.27 27.91
CA GLN A 167 -36.14 -4.60 28.96
C GLN A 167 -37.11 -5.73 28.55
N THR A 168 -37.25 -6.03 27.26
CA THR A 168 -38.12 -7.09 26.74
C THR A 168 -37.37 -8.30 26.17
N GLY A 169 -36.07 -8.44 26.43
CA GLY A 169 -35.22 -9.58 26.08
C GLY A 169 -34.11 -9.28 25.07
N SER A 170 -33.45 -10.34 24.59
CA SER A 170 -32.23 -10.26 23.77
C SER A 170 -32.47 -10.32 22.26
N ALA A 171 -33.58 -9.76 21.77
CA ALA A 171 -33.80 -9.64 20.32
C ALA A 171 -33.09 -8.39 19.79
N PRO A 172 -32.38 -8.42 18.65
CA PRO A 172 -31.66 -7.26 18.16
C PRO A 172 -32.50 -5.97 18.10
N GLY A 173 -31.86 -4.85 18.45
CA GLY A 173 -32.43 -3.52 18.32
C GLY A 173 -33.60 -3.17 19.24
N GLN A 174 -33.74 -3.82 20.41
CA GLN A 174 -34.81 -3.44 21.35
C GLN A 174 -34.69 -1.97 21.77
N TRP A 175 -33.46 -1.53 22.06
CA TRP A 175 -33.15 -0.17 22.49
C TRP A 175 -32.10 0.45 21.55
N ARG A 176 -31.93 1.77 21.64
CA ARG A 176 -31.15 2.54 20.65
C ARG A 176 -29.65 2.28 20.76
N ALA A 177 -28.97 2.94 21.68
CA ALA A 177 -27.53 2.77 21.89
C ALA A 177 -27.09 3.37 23.23
N LEU A 178 -25.92 2.95 23.68
CA LEU A 178 -25.02 3.79 24.48
C LEU A 178 -24.26 4.69 23.50
N GLY A 179 -24.63 5.97 23.41
CA GLY A 179 -23.98 6.93 22.51
C GLY A 179 -23.13 7.92 23.28
N ILE A 180 -21.87 8.05 22.88
CA ILE A 180 -20.84 8.89 23.50
C ILE A 180 -20.40 9.92 22.46
N PHE A 181 -20.59 11.21 22.77
CA PHE A 181 -20.52 12.30 21.81
C PHE A 181 -19.33 13.26 22.06
N PRO A 182 -19.02 14.18 21.13
CA PRO A 182 -17.71 14.86 21.09
C PRO A 182 -17.35 15.75 22.28
N ALA A 183 -18.32 16.08 23.14
CA ALA A 183 -18.10 16.88 24.35
C ALA A 183 -17.94 16.03 25.63
N ALA A 184 -17.98 14.70 25.51
CA ALA A 184 -17.69 13.78 26.61
C ALA A 184 -16.25 13.97 27.08
N GLY A 185 -16.07 13.94 28.40
CA GLY A 185 -14.75 13.96 29.04
C GLY A 185 -14.18 12.55 29.14
N ASP A 186 -13.79 12.16 30.35
CA ASP A 186 -13.25 10.83 30.59
C ASP A 186 -14.38 9.78 30.52
N VAL A 187 -14.19 8.75 29.70
CA VAL A 187 -15.13 7.63 29.55
C VAL A 187 -14.39 6.31 29.64
N SER A 188 -14.73 5.51 30.64
CA SER A 188 -14.14 4.19 30.91
C SER A 188 -15.23 3.14 31.10
N ILE A 189 -15.14 2.04 30.35
CA ILE A 189 -16.10 0.93 30.40
C ILE A 189 -15.37 -0.36 30.78
N ALA A 190 -15.50 -0.79 32.03
CA ALA A 190 -14.90 -2.00 32.57
C ALA A 190 -15.91 -3.14 32.79
N TYR A 191 -15.55 -4.38 32.44
CA TYR A 191 -16.30 -5.63 32.64
C TYR A 191 -17.82 -5.47 32.45
N THR A 192 -18.22 -5.09 31.23
CA THR A 192 -19.60 -4.71 30.91
C THR A 192 -20.14 -5.56 29.77
N THR A 193 -21.38 -6.04 29.90
CA THR A 193 -22.13 -6.67 28.81
C THR A 193 -23.21 -5.73 28.29
N VAL A 194 -23.21 -5.46 26.99
CA VAL A 194 -24.22 -4.69 26.26
C VAL A 194 -25.00 -5.64 25.36
N ASP A 195 -26.30 -5.82 25.60
CA ASP A 195 -27.16 -6.75 24.88
C ASP A 195 -28.33 -6.03 24.17
N ALA A 196 -28.63 -6.45 22.94
CA ALA A 196 -29.83 -6.07 22.20
C ALA A 196 -29.98 -4.56 21.88
N GLY A 197 -28.86 -3.85 21.77
CA GLY A 197 -28.80 -2.46 21.29
C GLY A 197 -28.78 -2.34 19.77
N GLY A 198 -28.55 -1.12 19.29
CA GLY A 198 -28.41 -0.79 17.86
C GLY A 198 -29.72 -0.48 17.14
N GLY A 199 -30.83 -0.27 17.85
CA GLY A 199 -32.17 -0.14 17.27
C GLY A 199 -32.50 1.23 16.63
N LEU A 200 -33.70 1.73 16.90
CA LEU A 200 -34.31 2.82 16.13
C LEU A 200 -33.45 4.11 16.02
N ASN A 201 -33.01 4.41 14.78
CA ASN A 201 -32.18 5.56 14.40
C ASN A 201 -30.77 5.58 15.03
N THR A 202 -30.20 4.41 15.32
CA THR A 202 -28.77 4.23 15.64
C THR A 202 -28.15 3.24 14.67
N SER A 203 -26.82 3.25 14.56
CA SER A 203 -26.07 2.30 13.72
C SER A 203 -25.17 1.36 14.51
N GLY A 204 -25.18 1.42 15.85
CA GLY A 204 -24.59 0.37 16.66
C GLY A 204 -25.00 0.42 18.12
N ALA A 205 -24.83 -0.70 18.82
CA ALA A 205 -25.22 -0.84 20.23
C ALA A 205 -24.42 0.08 21.16
N VAL A 206 -23.12 0.27 20.85
CA VAL A 206 -22.29 1.34 21.39
C VAL A 206 -21.85 2.23 20.23
N THR A 207 -22.04 3.55 20.34
CA THR A 207 -21.61 4.53 19.32
C THR A 207 -20.70 5.57 19.95
N VAL A 208 -19.56 5.86 19.32
CA VAL A 208 -18.58 6.86 19.76
C VAL A 208 -18.32 7.85 18.62
N GLU A 209 -18.61 9.13 18.83
CA GLU A 209 -18.46 10.20 17.83
C GLU A 209 -17.41 11.24 18.27
N ASP A 210 -16.35 11.40 17.48
CA ASP A 210 -15.28 12.43 17.62
C ASP A 210 -14.69 12.55 19.04
N THR A 211 -14.51 11.41 19.73
CA THR A 211 -13.87 11.30 21.04
C THR A 211 -13.22 9.92 21.25
N ALA A 212 -12.44 9.73 22.32
CA ALA A 212 -11.81 8.47 22.67
C ALA A 212 -12.46 7.85 23.92
N VAL A 213 -12.59 6.53 23.95
CA VAL A 213 -13.19 5.77 25.05
C VAL A 213 -12.25 4.65 25.49
N ARG A 214 -12.05 4.49 26.80
CA ARG A 214 -11.31 3.35 27.35
C ARG A 214 -12.24 2.16 27.52
N VAL A 215 -11.84 0.99 27.01
CA VAL A 215 -12.55 -0.28 27.15
C VAL A 215 -11.67 -1.31 27.87
N ASP A 216 -12.23 -2.01 28.85
CA ASP A 216 -11.53 -3.05 29.61
C ASP A 216 -12.51 -4.20 29.86
N HIS A 217 -12.49 -5.22 29.00
CA HIS A 217 -13.46 -6.33 29.03
C HIS A 217 -14.91 -5.89 28.73
N LEU A 218 -15.16 -5.40 27.50
CA LEU A 218 -16.50 -5.10 26.99
C LEU A 218 -17.01 -6.25 26.11
N THR A 219 -18.18 -6.78 26.44
CA THR A 219 -18.91 -7.75 25.61
C THR A 219 -20.13 -7.07 24.97
N ILE A 220 -20.27 -7.13 23.65
CA ILE A 220 -21.45 -6.63 22.92
C ILE A 220 -22.14 -7.81 22.22
N THR A 221 -23.45 -7.93 22.41
CA THR A 221 -24.23 -9.08 21.91
C THR A 221 -25.55 -8.65 21.28
N ASN A 222 -25.99 -9.37 20.24
CA ASN A 222 -27.30 -9.20 19.60
C ASN A 222 -27.57 -7.76 19.09
N ALA A 223 -26.61 -7.08 18.45
CA ALA A 223 -26.85 -5.74 17.90
C ALA A 223 -27.57 -5.78 16.52
N ASP A 224 -28.43 -4.80 16.23
CA ASP A 224 -29.26 -4.76 15.00
C ASP A 224 -28.52 -4.29 13.73
N GLU A 225 -27.39 -3.61 13.88
CA GLU A 225 -26.50 -3.21 12.78
C GLU A 225 -25.05 -3.49 13.19
N TRP A 226 -24.32 -2.50 13.73
CA TRP A 226 -22.97 -2.72 14.25
C TRP A 226 -22.96 -2.99 15.75
N GLY A 227 -21.98 -3.75 16.25
CA GLY A 227 -21.75 -3.86 17.69
C GLY A 227 -21.24 -2.53 18.25
N LEU A 228 -20.09 -2.11 17.72
CA LEU A 228 -19.38 -0.89 18.04
C LEU A 228 -19.27 0.01 16.81
N ASN A 229 -19.74 1.25 16.92
CA ASN A 229 -19.79 2.21 15.83
C ASN A 229 -18.92 3.43 16.13
N PHE A 230 -17.80 3.56 15.43
CA PHE A 230 -16.98 4.77 15.46
C PHE A 230 -17.36 5.72 14.33
N ARG A 231 -17.52 7.00 14.68
CA ARG A 231 -17.89 8.05 13.74
C ARG A 231 -16.98 9.25 13.86
N ARG A 232 -16.58 9.83 12.73
CA ARG A 232 -15.95 11.17 12.64
C ARG A 232 -14.72 11.32 13.55
N GLY A 233 -13.88 10.27 13.64
CA GLY A 233 -12.70 10.26 14.51
C GLY A 233 -12.91 9.70 15.93
N GLY A 234 -14.11 9.15 16.20
CA GLY A 234 -14.33 8.28 17.34
C GLY A 234 -13.36 7.09 17.33
N ARG A 235 -12.88 6.67 18.51
CA ARG A 235 -11.86 5.60 18.65
C ARG A 235 -11.81 5.04 20.08
N LEU A 236 -11.02 3.99 20.29
CA LEU A 236 -10.60 3.58 21.63
C LEU A 236 -9.33 4.31 22.08
N THR A 237 -8.99 4.20 23.36
CA THR A 237 -7.66 4.55 23.89
C THR A 237 -6.68 3.38 23.76
N ASP A 238 -5.39 3.67 23.56
CA ASP A 238 -4.30 2.70 23.35
C ASP A 238 -4.15 1.65 24.47
N ASP A 239 -4.72 1.89 25.66
CA ASP A 239 -4.72 0.97 26.81
C ASP A 239 -5.99 0.10 26.91
N SER A 240 -6.83 0.11 25.87
CA SER A 240 -8.07 -0.68 25.82
C SER A 240 -7.80 -2.16 25.52
N VAL A 241 -8.54 -3.06 26.15
CA VAL A 241 -8.35 -4.53 26.05
C VAL A 241 -9.67 -5.30 26.18
N GLY A 242 -9.70 -6.54 25.68
CA GLY A 242 -10.79 -7.48 25.94
C GLY A 242 -12.12 -7.12 25.28
N LEU A 243 -12.12 -6.87 23.97
CA LEU A 243 -13.35 -6.55 23.23
C LEU A 243 -13.94 -7.82 22.61
N ALA A 244 -15.12 -8.25 23.07
CA ALA A 244 -15.82 -9.41 22.55
C ALA A 244 -17.16 -8.99 21.91
N ILE A 245 -17.32 -9.17 20.60
CA ILE A 245 -18.52 -8.76 19.87
C ILE A 245 -19.04 -9.92 19.02
N HIS A 246 -20.23 -10.41 19.35
CA HIS A 246 -20.82 -11.58 18.70
C HIS A 246 -22.35 -11.51 18.54
N GLY A 247 -22.87 -12.13 17.48
CA GLY A 247 -24.30 -12.18 17.18
C GLY A 247 -24.90 -10.85 16.71
N THR A 248 -24.11 -9.93 16.15
CA THR A 248 -24.65 -8.74 15.47
C THR A 248 -25.22 -9.12 14.10
N VAL A 249 -26.25 -8.39 13.65
CA VAL A 249 -26.91 -8.58 12.34
C VAL A 249 -26.10 -7.96 11.19
N GLY A 250 -25.16 -7.08 11.52
CA GLY A 250 -24.14 -6.55 10.62
C GLY A 250 -22.74 -6.99 11.02
N TRP A 251 -21.87 -6.00 11.17
CA TRP A 251 -20.46 -6.18 11.51
C TRP A 251 -20.23 -6.02 13.02
N PRO A 252 -19.18 -6.61 13.62
CA PRO A 252 -18.83 -6.35 15.00
C PRO A 252 -18.41 -4.87 15.22
N VAL A 253 -17.61 -4.32 14.31
CA VAL A 253 -17.09 -2.95 14.38
C VAL A 253 -17.22 -2.26 13.02
N HIS A 254 -17.66 -0.99 13.04
CA HIS A 254 -17.48 -0.01 11.97
C HIS A 254 -16.50 1.07 12.45
N ILE A 255 -15.43 1.30 11.69
CA ILE A 255 -14.36 2.24 12.07
C ILE A 255 -13.70 2.92 10.88
N ASP A 256 -13.17 4.10 11.13
CA ASP A 256 -12.35 4.84 10.18
C ASP A 256 -10.93 4.26 10.10
N PRO A 257 -10.35 4.07 8.90
CA PRO A 257 -9.00 3.52 8.70
C PRO A 257 -7.89 4.23 9.50
N ASN A 258 -8.03 5.52 9.85
CA ASN A 258 -7.04 6.25 10.67
C ASN A 258 -7.02 5.83 12.15
N TRP A 259 -7.94 4.97 12.60
CA TRP A 259 -8.12 4.58 14.01
C TRP A 259 -8.29 3.07 14.22
N VAL A 260 -8.15 2.26 13.16
CA VAL A 260 -8.20 0.78 13.22
C VAL A 260 -7.19 0.20 14.22
N ASP A 261 -6.01 0.82 14.33
CA ASP A 261 -4.95 0.50 15.30
C ASP A 261 -5.31 0.77 16.77
N THR A 262 -6.48 1.33 17.06
CA THR A 262 -7.02 1.43 18.43
C THR A 262 -7.85 0.21 18.84
N LEU A 263 -8.14 -0.71 17.91
CA LEU A 263 -8.85 -1.95 18.22
C LEU A 263 -7.88 -3.00 18.79
N PRO A 264 -8.13 -3.57 19.97
CA PRO A 264 -7.24 -4.57 20.56
C PRO A 264 -7.40 -5.95 19.90
N ALA A 265 -6.29 -6.63 19.60
CA ALA A 265 -6.26 -8.08 19.38
C ALA A 265 -6.26 -8.87 20.69
N VAL A 266 -5.61 -8.33 21.75
CA VAL A 266 -5.40 -9.05 23.02
C VAL A 266 -6.74 -9.32 23.72
N ASP A 267 -6.93 -10.59 24.09
CA ASP A 267 -8.12 -11.12 24.77
C ASP A 267 -9.47 -10.74 24.11
N SER A 268 -9.45 -10.48 22.80
CA SER A 268 -10.58 -9.96 22.03
C SER A 268 -11.10 -10.99 21.02
N ASP A 269 -12.38 -10.90 20.66
CA ASP A 269 -13.08 -11.80 19.73
C ASP A 269 -14.11 -11.02 18.92
N TYR A 270 -13.95 -11.04 17.59
CA TYR A 270 -14.79 -10.34 16.63
C TYR A 270 -15.63 -11.32 15.79
N THR A 271 -15.75 -12.58 16.22
CA THR A 271 -16.38 -13.67 15.45
C THR A 271 -17.80 -14.03 15.93
N GLY A 272 -18.53 -14.77 15.11
CA GLY A 272 -19.90 -15.23 15.41
C GLY A 272 -20.97 -14.17 15.15
N ASN A 273 -20.72 -13.21 14.27
CA ASN A 273 -21.66 -12.21 13.76
C ASN A 273 -22.24 -12.67 12.41
N ASP A 274 -23.23 -11.95 11.87
CA ASP A 274 -23.69 -12.18 10.49
C ASP A 274 -22.56 -11.86 9.46
N TYR A 275 -21.64 -10.95 9.80
CA TYR A 275 -20.39 -10.71 9.09
C TYR A 275 -19.17 -10.68 10.04
N ASP A 276 -18.30 -11.67 9.95
CA ASP A 276 -17.05 -11.76 10.72
C ASP A 276 -15.92 -10.97 10.03
N GLY A 277 -15.64 -9.77 10.52
CA GLY A 277 -14.63 -8.85 10.00
C GLY A 277 -14.75 -7.45 10.60
N ILE A 278 -13.77 -6.59 10.34
CA ILE A 278 -13.87 -5.17 10.69
C ILE A 278 -14.33 -4.40 9.46
N HIS A 279 -15.43 -3.65 9.58
CA HIS A 279 -15.89 -2.75 8.53
C HIS A 279 -15.07 -1.46 8.58
N VAL A 280 -14.30 -1.21 7.52
CA VAL A 280 -13.42 -0.05 7.37
C VAL A 280 -13.98 0.85 6.26
N GLU A 281 -14.50 2.02 6.65
CA GLU A 281 -15.15 3.01 5.77
C GLU A 281 -14.81 4.42 6.28
N ASN A 282 -14.75 5.42 5.40
CA ASN A 282 -14.45 6.79 5.82
C ASN A 282 -15.67 7.40 6.53
N SER A 283 -15.64 7.41 7.86
CA SER A 283 -16.73 7.92 8.71
C SER A 283 -16.73 9.45 8.88
N GLY A 284 -15.83 10.15 8.20
CA GLY A 284 -15.51 11.56 8.38
C GLY A 284 -16.08 12.49 7.31
N THR A 285 -15.55 13.72 7.27
CA THR A 285 -15.82 14.71 6.21
C THR A 285 -14.57 15.05 5.40
N ASP A 286 -13.47 14.36 5.65
CA ASP A 286 -12.17 14.63 5.05
C ASP A 286 -11.76 13.41 4.21
N TRP A 287 -11.39 13.64 2.96
CA TRP A 287 -11.40 12.67 1.86
C TRP A 287 -10.15 11.78 1.79
N ARG A 288 -9.17 12.03 2.67
CA ARG A 288 -8.06 11.12 2.95
C ARG A 288 -8.37 10.34 4.22
N ASP A 289 -7.73 9.20 4.32
CA ASP A 289 -8.02 8.26 5.38
C ASP A 289 -6.92 8.36 6.44
N ILE A 290 -5.77 7.74 6.17
CA ILE A 290 -4.65 7.65 7.10
C ILE A 290 -3.74 8.88 6.94
N ARG A 291 -3.71 9.74 7.97
CA ARG A 291 -2.86 10.97 8.03
C ARG A 291 -1.71 10.88 9.05
N ARG A 292 -1.54 9.73 9.69
CA ARG A 292 -0.52 9.47 10.72
C ARG A 292 0.14 8.11 10.49
N MET A 293 1.09 7.77 11.35
CA MET A 293 1.57 6.39 11.47
C MET A 293 0.51 5.56 12.21
N VAL A 294 0.10 4.45 11.62
CA VAL A 294 -0.81 3.44 12.17
C VAL A 294 -0.22 2.05 11.97
N GLU A 295 -0.43 1.16 12.94
CA GLU A 295 -0.02 -0.25 12.83
C GLU A 295 -1.26 -1.13 13.01
N TRP A 296 -1.65 -1.87 11.97
CA TRP A 296 -2.79 -2.78 12.02
C TRP A 296 -2.29 -4.19 12.37
N GLU A 297 -2.89 -4.80 13.39
CA GLU A 297 -2.56 -6.14 13.87
C GLU A 297 -3.58 -7.21 13.41
N ASP A 298 -3.25 -8.49 13.55
CA ASP A 298 -4.21 -9.56 13.24
C ASP A 298 -5.22 -9.71 14.39
N LEU A 299 -6.43 -9.19 14.19
CA LEU A 299 -7.56 -9.30 15.12
C LEU A 299 -8.26 -10.69 15.08
N GLY A 300 -7.70 -11.67 14.36
CA GLY A 300 -8.32 -12.98 14.11
C GLY A 300 -9.41 -12.96 13.03
N VAL A 301 -9.70 -11.78 12.46
CA VAL A 301 -10.65 -11.55 11.36
C VAL A 301 -10.06 -10.57 10.35
N ALA A 302 -10.58 -10.58 9.11
CA ALA A 302 -10.10 -9.67 8.07
C ALA A 302 -10.66 -8.24 8.21
N TYR A 303 -9.91 -7.27 7.70
CA TYR A 303 -10.37 -5.90 7.48
C TYR A 303 -11.08 -5.80 6.12
N TYR A 304 -12.27 -5.20 6.09
CA TYR A 304 -13.09 -5.03 4.89
C TYR A 304 -13.14 -3.55 4.55
N ALA A 305 -12.35 -3.13 3.56
CA ALA A 305 -12.27 -1.78 3.05
C ALA A 305 -13.42 -1.53 2.05
N PHE A 306 -14.43 -0.79 2.49
CA PHE A 306 -15.60 -0.42 1.67
C PHE A 306 -15.33 0.81 0.80
N ASP A 307 -14.41 1.67 1.23
CA ASP A 307 -13.81 2.76 0.45
C ASP A 307 -12.32 2.46 0.17
N SER A 308 -11.78 3.08 -0.87
CA SER A 308 -10.34 3.11 -1.18
C SER A 308 -9.50 3.73 -0.07
N ILE A 309 -8.64 2.93 0.56
CA ILE A 309 -7.74 3.38 1.64
C ILE A 309 -6.68 4.33 1.06
N ARG A 310 -6.63 5.57 1.57
CA ARG A 310 -5.59 6.57 1.23
C ARG A 310 -4.62 6.85 2.38
N VAL A 311 -3.32 6.62 2.15
CA VAL A 311 -2.24 7.03 3.07
C VAL A 311 -1.65 8.35 2.58
N GLU A 312 -1.92 9.45 3.31
CA GLU A 312 -1.66 10.82 2.88
C GLU A 312 -1.20 11.73 4.04
N GLY A 313 0.11 11.73 4.30
CA GLY A 313 0.72 12.60 5.31
C GLY A 313 1.08 13.99 4.79
N GLU A 314 1.61 14.82 5.68
CA GLU A 314 2.20 16.11 5.33
C GLU A 314 3.73 16.01 5.26
N SER A 315 4.38 16.95 4.56
CA SER A 315 5.85 16.98 4.43
C SER A 315 6.62 16.95 5.76
N LEU A 316 6.03 17.44 6.86
CA LEU A 316 6.61 17.41 8.21
C LEU A 316 5.99 16.34 9.12
N ASN A 317 4.85 15.78 8.74
CA ASN A 317 4.07 14.79 9.50
C ASN A 317 3.71 13.63 8.56
N PRO A 318 4.67 12.77 8.19
CA PRO A 318 4.40 11.69 7.23
C PRO A 318 3.40 10.69 7.81
N ALA A 319 2.53 10.18 6.95
CA ALA A 319 1.62 9.08 7.27
C ALA A 319 2.29 7.74 6.92
N GLN A 320 1.88 6.66 7.58
CA GLN A 320 2.35 5.33 7.25
C GLN A 320 1.29 4.31 7.66
N LEU A 321 0.97 3.39 6.76
CA LEU A 321 0.25 2.17 7.09
C LEU A 321 1.27 1.04 7.26
N THR A 322 1.38 0.50 8.48
CA THR A 322 2.10 -0.75 8.75
C THR A 322 1.08 -1.87 8.94
N LEU A 323 1.19 -2.96 8.18
CA LEU A 323 0.39 -4.17 8.36
C LEU A 323 1.26 -5.27 8.98
N LEU A 324 0.86 -5.81 10.14
CA LEU A 324 1.61 -6.85 10.86
C LEU A 324 1.27 -8.26 10.34
N ASP A 325 1.95 -9.28 10.88
CA ASP A 325 1.88 -10.65 10.33
C ASP A 325 0.48 -11.27 10.47
N GLY A 326 0.01 -11.91 9.39
CA GLY A 326 -1.32 -12.52 9.30
C GLY A 326 -2.46 -11.57 8.93
N VAL A 327 -2.21 -10.25 8.89
CA VAL A 327 -3.23 -9.27 8.51
C VAL A 327 -3.75 -9.52 7.10
N THR A 328 -5.07 -9.58 6.97
CA THR A 328 -5.78 -9.66 5.69
C THR A 328 -6.65 -8.43 5.50
N VAL A 329 -6.44 -7.68 4.41
CA VAL A 329 -7.29 -6.56 3.99
C VAL A 329 -7.99 -6.91 2.68
N LYS A 330 -9.29 -6.67 2.65
CA LYS A 330 -10.22 -7.02 1.58
C LYS A 330 -10.84 -5.76 0.99
N PHE A 331 -10.59 -5.49 -0.29
CA PHE A 331 -11.05 -4.28 -0.97
C PHE A 331 -12.36 -4.49 -1.73
N GLY A 332 -13.26 -3.52 -1.59
CA GLY A 332 -14.49 -3.42 -2.37
C GLY A 332 -14.24 -3.28 -3.88
N ALA A 333 -15.29 -3.49 -4.67
CA ALA A 333 -15.17 -3.42 -6.12
C ALA A 333 -14.83 -2.00 -6.59
N ASN A 334 -13.75 -1.88 -7.38
CA ASN A 334 -13.13 -0.61 -7.83
C ASN A 334 -12.30 0.13 -6.76
N GLU A 335 -12.21 -0.36 -5.53
CA GLU A 335 -11.44 0.32 -4.48
C GLU A 335 -9.94 -0.01 -4.55
N ALA A 336 -9.10 0.91 -4.05
CA ALA A 336 -7.65 0.86 -4.14
C ALA A 336 -6.97 1.02 -2.77
N LEU A 337 -5.67 0.70 -2.71
CA LEU A 337 -4.76 1.17 -1.66
C LEU A 337 -3.80 2.22 -2.25
N GLY A 338 -4.11 3.50 -2.04
CA GLY A 338 -3.33 4.63 -2.55
C GLY A 338 -2.35 5.18 -1.50
N VAL A 339 -1.09 5.40 -1.90
CA VAL A 339 -0.03 5.96 -1.07
C VAL A 339 0.59 7.17 -1.78
N ALA A 340 0.52 8.35 -1.15
CA ALA A 340 1.02 9.62 -1.67
C ALA A 340 0.39 10.08 -3.01
N ILE A 341 -0.78 9.55 -3.37
CA ILE A 341 -1.50 9.85 -4.62
C ILE A 341 -1.91 11.31 -4.78
N ASP A 342 -2.01 12.07 -3.68
CA ASP A 342 -2.31 13.51 -3.66
C ASP A 342 -1.08 14.38 -3.29
N GLY A 343 0.12 13.80 -3.37
CA GLY A 343 1.39 14.48 -3.10
C GLY A 343 1.72 14.65 -1.62
N GLY A 344 1.04 13.93 -0.73
CA GLY A 344 1.41 13.82 0.69
C GLY A 344 2.64 12.94 0.90
N ARG A 345 3.34 13.10 2.03
CA ARG A 345 4.46 12.20 2.38
C ARG A 345 3.91 10.98 3.09
N ALA A 346 4.00 9.80 2.47
CA ALA A 346 3.35 8.59 2.95
C ALA A 346 4.21 7.33 2.79
N GLY A 347 3.90 6.26 3.53
CA GLY A 347 4.56 4.96 3.41
C GLY A 347 3.57 3.79 3.56
N LEU A 348 3.97 2.64 3.02
CA LEU A 348 3.30 1.36 3.15
C LEU A 348 4.34 0.31 3.51
N VAL A 349 4.18 -0.28 4.69
CA VAL A 349 5.05 -1.34 5.20
C VAL A 349 4.20 -2.56 5.53
N THR A 350 4.68 -3.73 5.15
CA THR A 350 4.07 -5.02 5.54
C THR A 350 5.13 -5.88 6.20
N LEU A 351 4.79 -6.48 7.33
CA LEU A 351 5.70 -7.26 8.18
C LEU A 351 5.21 -8.69 8.34
N GLY A 352 4.87 -9.33 7.21
CA GLY A 352 4.39 -10.72 7.19
C GLY A 352 5.47 -11.72 7.61
N THR A 353 5.04 -12.98 7.77
CA THR A 353 5.95 -14.13 7.88
C THR A 353 5.55 -15.23 6.90
N ALA A 354 6.45 -16.18 6.63
CA ALA A 354 6.14 -17.33 5.77
C ALA A 354 4.99 -18.22 6.26
N GLU A 355 4.65 -18.19 7.56
CA GLU A 355 3.51 -18.92 8.14
C GLU A 355 2.24 -18.05 8.23
N ARG A 356 2.41 -16.72 8.30
CA ARG A 356 1.36 -15.70 8.46
C ARG A 356 1.68 -14.50 7.55
N PRO A 357 1.50 -14.61 6.22
CA PRO A 357 1.76 -13.51 5.31
C PRO A 357 0.73 -12.39 5.49
N VAL A 358 1.09 -11.17 5.08
CA VAL A 358 0.10 -10.11 4.87
C VAL A 358 -0.62 -10.39 3.56
N THR A 359 -1.95 -10.26 3.52
CA THR A 359 -2.76 -10.51 2.31
C THR A 359 -3.58 -9.28 1.94
N LEU A 360 -3.41 -8.80 0.71
CA LEU A 360 -4.15 -7.70 0.11
C LEU A 360 -4.95 -8.26 -1.08
N THR A 361 -6.27 -8.34 -0.93
CA THR A 361 -7.13 -9.12 -1.83
C THR A 361 -8.50 -8.46 -2.06
N SER A 362 -9.24 -8.97 -3.02
CA SER A 362 -10.64 -8.67 -3.28
C SER A 362 -11.57 -9.07 -2.12
N MET A 363 -12.67 -8.34 -1.93
CA MET A 363 -13.68 -8.67 -0.92
C MET A 363 -14.50 -9.94 -1.24
N ASP A 364 -15.14 -9.96 -2.42
CA ASP A 364 -16.20 -10.93 -2.76
C ASP A 364 -16.01 -11.68 -4.10
N SER A 365 -15.00 -11.33 -4.92
CA SER A 365 -14.82 -11.92 -6.26
C SER A 365 -13.37 -12.30 -6.54
N LEU A 366 -13.15 -13.55 -6.96
CA LEU A 366 -11.86 -14.06 -7.43
C LEU A 366 -11.72 -13.94 -8.96
N ASP A 367 -12.42 -12.97 -9.57
CA ASP A 367 -12.18 -12.57 -10.95
C ASP A 367 -10.96 -11.63 -10.99
N ARG A 368 -10.13 -11.73 -12.03
CA ARG A 368 -9.05 -10.76 -12.24
C ARG A 368 -9.62 -9.33 -12.34
N GLY A 369 -9.03 -8.36 -11.65
CA GLY A 369 -9.51 -6.97 -11.63
C GLY A 369 -10.71 -6.70 -10.72
N ALA A 370 -10.98 -7.59 -9.75
CA ALA A 370 -12.06 -7.40 -8.77
C ALA A 370 -11.90 -6.13 -7.91
N TRP A 371 -10.68 -5.63 -7.72
CA TRP A 371 -10.35 -4.35 -7.10
C TRP A 371 -9.24 -3.62 -7.88
N ALA A 372 -9.00 -2.35 -7.59
CA ALA A 372 -8.08 -1.53 -8.39
C ALA A 372 -6.60 -1.88 -8.18
N GLY A 373 -6.22 -2.39 -7.01
CA GLY A 373 -4.83 -2.68 -6.67
C GLY A 373 -4.17 -1.62 -5.78
N ILE A 374 -2.84 -1.64 -5.73
CA ILE A 374 -1.99 -0.75 -4.93
C ILE A 374 -1.37 0.32 -5.84
N GLU A 375 -1.42 1.58 -5.41
CA GLU A 375 -0.91 2.73 -6.16
C GLU A 375 0.09 3.52 -5.30
N LEU A 376 1.37 3.54 -5.70
CA LEU A 376 2.46 4.24 -5.02
C LEU A 376 2.96 5.42 -5.89
N ARG A 377 2.86 6.67 -5.41
CA ARG A 377 3.23 7.88 -6.18
C ARG A 377 4.43 8.62 -5.60
N ASP A 378 4.98 9.52 -6.42
CA ASP A 378 6.25 10.26 -6.31
C ASP A 378 6.62 10.89 -4.95
N ASN A 379 5.64 11.18 -4.09
CA ASN A 379 5.86 11.78 -2.77
C ASN A 379 5.92 10.75 -1.61
N ALA A 380 5.80 9.45 -1.91
CA ALA A 380 6.00 8.40 -0.92
C ALA A 380 7.45 8.39 -0.40
N ASP A 381 7.63 7.97 0.84
CA ASP A 381 8.94 7.82 1.46
C ASP A 381 9.52 6.46 1.05
N ASP A 382 10.47 6.43 0.12
CA ASP A 382 11.20 5.21 -0.31
C ASP A 382 11.69 4.35 0.87
N ALA A 383 12.08 4.97 1.99
CA ALA A 383 12.53 4.26 3.19
C ALA A 383 11.41 3.55 3.97
N ALA A 384 10.15 3.84 3.62
CA ALA A 384 8.92 3.29 4.18
C ALA A 384 8.01 2.68 3.09
N LEU A 385 8.57 2.25 1.96
CA LEU A 385 7.92 1.42 0.94
C LEU A 385 8.55 0.01 0.96
N SER A 386 8.01 -0.88 1.78
CA SER A 386 8.59 -2.20 2.03
C SER A 386 7.54 -3.30 2.13
N LEU A 387 7.57 -4.23 1.17
CA LEU A 387 6.68 -5.39 1.14
C LEU A 387 7.44 -6.67 1.54
N VAL A 388 7.12 -7.26 2.69
CA VAL A 388 7.78 -8.46 3.22
C VAL A 388 6.76 -9.54 3.54
N HIS A 389 6.92 -10.72 2.95
CA HIS A 389 5.99 -11.86 3.08
C HIS A 389 4.54 -11.44 2.80
N THR A 390 4.31 -10.89 1.60
CA THR A 390 3.04 -10.26 1.22
C THR A 390 2.46 -10.91 -0.02
N ILE A 391 1.15 -11.15 0.01
CA ILE A 391 0.34 -11.63 -1.11
C ILE A 391 -0.54 -10.48 -1.58
N VAL A 392 -0.47 -10.15 -2.87
CA VAL A 392 -1.37 -9.19 -3.54
C VAL A 392 -2.10 -9.94 -4.64
N GLU A 393 -3.42 -10.04 -4.57
CA GLU A 393 -4.19 -10.87 -5.49
C GLU A 393 -5.51 -10.25 -5.98
N TRP A 394 -5.94 -10.65 -7.19
CA TRP A 394 -7.23 -10.27 -7.82
C TRP A 394 -7.40 -8.77 -8.14
N GLY A 395 -6.29 -8.01 -8.18
CA GLY A 395 -6.28 -6.57 -8.41
C GLY A 395 -6.12 -6.15 -9.88
N GLY A 396 -5.78 -4.87 -10.08
CA GLY A 396 -5.48 -4.28 -11.39
C GLY A 396 -6.70 -3.93 -12.25
N GLY A 397 -7.88 -3.80 -11.64
CA GLY A 397 -9.10 -3.33 -12.31
C GLY A 397 -9.28 -1.81 -12.28
N PHE A 398 -10.47 -1.33 -12.66
CA PHE A 398 -10.88 0.09 -12.55
C PHE A 398 -9.86 1.14 -13.08
N ASN A 399 -9.44 1.00 -14.33
CA ASN A 399 -8.46 1.86 -15.00
C ASN A 399 -7.01 1.75 -14.51
N SER A 400 -6.74 0.98 -13.45
CA SER A 400 -5.39 0.51 -13.17
C SER A 400 -4.91 -0.37 -14.33
N VAL A 401 -3.59 -0.46 -14.48
CA VAL A 401 -2.89 -1.32 -15.44
C VAL A 401 -2.11 -2.43 -14.77
N ALA A 402 -2.05 -2.47 -13.43
CA ALA A 402 -1.42 -3.54 -12.68
C ALA A 402 -1.99 -3.72 -11.25
N CYS A 403 -1.72 -4.86 -10.61
CA CYS A 403 -1.99 -5.04 -9.16
C CYS A 403 -1.14 -4.12 -8.28
N LEU A 404 0.08 -3.79 -8.70
CA LEU A 404 0.97 -2.85 -8.04
C LEU A 404 1.50 -1.83 -9.05
N GLU A 405 1.08 -0.58 -8.92
CA GLU A 405 1.58 0.56 -9.68
C GLU A 405 2.57 1.39 -8.88
N THR A 406 3.67 1.79 -9.51
CA THR A 406 4.64 2.73 -8.95
C THR A 406 4.91 3.88 -9.93
N GLU A 407 5.00 5.11 -9.42
CA GLU A 407 5.47 6.28 -10.15
C GLU A 407 6.59 6.98 -9.38
N GLU A 408 7.78 7.07 -9.99
CA GLU A 408 8.96 7.79 -9.47
C GLU A 408 9.43 7.43 -8.04
N VAL A 409 9.08 6.24 -7.52
CA VAL A 409 9.44 5.75 -6.17
C VAL A 409 10.31 4.48 -6.20
N THR A 410 11.07 4.24 -5.13
CA THR A 410 11.79 2.99 -4.87
C THR A 410 11.00 2.11 -3.90
N VAL A 411 10.70 0.86 -4.29
CA VAL A 411 10.03 -0.13 -3.41
C VAL A 411 10.95 -1.31 -3.09
N HIS A 412 11.00 -1.72 -1.82
CA HIS A 412 11.63 -2.97 -1.40
C HIS A 412 10.60 -4.11 -1.43
N VAL A 413 10.96 -5.26 -2.01
CA VAL A 413 10.15 -6.49 -1.95
C VAL A 413 10.98 -7.69 -1.49
N GLN A 414 10.49 -8.42 -0.50
CA GLN A 414 11.07 -9.69 -0.04
C GLN A 414 9.96 -10.74 0.16
N ASP A 415 10.07 -11.88 -0.52
CA ASP A 415 9.11 -12.98 -0.42
C ASP A 415 7.67 -12.54 -0.74
N VAL A 416 7.50 -11.85 -1.87
CA VAL A 416 6.21 -11.26 -2.30
C VAL A 416 5.60 -12.07 -3.44
N VAL A 417 4.30 -12.34 -3.37
CA VAL A 417 3.51 -12.99 -4.41
C VAL A 417 2.48 -12.00 -4.96
N ILE A 418 2.45 -11.82 -6.28
CA ILE A 418 1.42 -11.06 -6.99
C ILE A 418 0.70 -12.03 -7.95
N ALA A 419 -0.62 -12.11 -7.89
CA ALA A 419 -1.39 -13.08 -8.66
C ALA A 419 -2.77 -12.58 -9.13
N GLY A 420 -3.30 -13.13 -10.22
CA GLY A 420 -4.69 -12.89 -10.61
C GLY A 420 -4.98 -11.46 -11.08
N CYS A 421 -4.03 -10.75 -11.67
CA CYS A 421 -4.20 -9.33 -12.05
C CYS A 421 -4.87 -9.19 -13.43
N GLU A 422 -5.83 -8.26 -13.59
CA GLU A 422 -6.48 -8.03 -14.90
C GLU A 422 -5.48 -7.52 -15.94
N GLY A 423 -4.61 -6.59 -15.54
CA GLY A 423 -3.45 -6.16 -16.31
C GLY A 423 -2.17 -6.88 -15.89
N ALA A 424 -1.08 -6.12 -15.77
CA ALA A 424 0.20 -6.66 -15.32
C ALA A 424 0.21 -7.01 -13.82
N GLY A 425 1.16 -7.83 -13.38
CA GLY A 425 1.46 -7.92 -11.95
C GLY A 425 1.97 -6.59 -11.39
N ILE A 426 2.95 -5.99 -12.08
CA ILE A 426 3.54 -4.69 -11.73
C ILE A 426 3.51 -3.70 -12.91
N SER A 427 3.37 -2.41 -12.61
CA SER A 427 3.57 -1.31 -13.56
C SER A 427 4.45 -0.24 -12.93
N MET A 428 5.67 -0.05 -13.44
CA MET A 428 6.65 0.89 -12.88
C MET A 428 6.97 2.02 -13.85
N ARG A 429 6.34 3.18 -13.62
CA ARG A 429 6.55 4.43 -14.35
C ARG A 429 7.68 5.21 -13.70
N ASN A 430 8.89 5.02 -14.19
CA ASN A 430 10.11 5.58 -13.60
C ASN A 430 10.44 5.17 -12.15
N GLY A 431 9.62 4.31 -11.51
CA GLY A 431 9.94 3.69 -10.22
C GLY A 431 10.92 2.51 -10.33
N GLU A 432 11.60 2.20 -9.23
CA GLU A 432 12.68 1.20 -9.15
C GLU A 432 12.43 0.20 -8.01
N PHE A 433 13.01 -1.00 -8.09
CA PHE A 433 13.13 -1.89 -6.94
C PHE A 433 14.43 -1.61 -6.17
N SER A 434 14.40 -1.76 -4.85
CA SER A 434 15.61 -1.65 -4.04
C SER A 434 16.63 -2.76 -4.39
N PRO A 435 17.97 -2.52 -4.30
CA PRO A 435 18.98 -3.48 -4.74
C PRO A 435 19.01 -4.83 -3.98
N ASP A 436 18.37 -4.89 -2.82
CA ASP A 436 18.22 -6.06 -1.95
C ASP A 436 16.87 -6.78 -2.09
N SER A 437 16.02 -6.35 -3.04
CA SER A 437 14.74 -7.00 -3.34
C SER A 437 14.92 -8.40 -3.95
N VAL A 438 14.21 -9.40 -3.40
CA VAL A 438 14.36 -10.84 -3.74
C VAL A 438 13.04 -11.60 -3.61
N ASN A 439 12.96 -12.79 -4.21
CA ASN A 439 11.85 -13.73 -4.07
C ASN A 439 10.48 -13.13 -4.46
N LEU A 440 10.45 -12.30 -5.52
CA LEU A 440 9.21 -11.80 -6.13
C LEU A 440 8.63 -12.84 -7.08
N GLN A 441 7.36 -13.17 -6.91
CA GLN A 441 6.61 -14.08 -7.78
C GLN A 441 5.45 -13.34 -8.44
N ILE A 442 5.26 -13.50 -9.74
CA ILE A 442 4.17 -12.90 -10.51
C ILE A 442 3.58 -13.95 -11.43
N THR A 443 2.32 -14.31 -11.21
CA THR A 443 1.63 -15.42 -11.90
C THR A 443 0.17 -15.07 -12.21
N ASP A 444 -0.50 -15.83 -13.09
CA ASP A 444 -1.92 -15.68 -13.41
C ASP A 444 -2.38 -14.24 -13.69
N SER A 445 -1.52 -13.45 -14.35
CA SER A 445 -1.78 -12.06 -14.76
C SER A 445 -1.70 -11.95 -16.29
N ASP A 446 -2.16 -10.83 -16.90
CA ASP A 446 -2.01 -10.63 -18.35
C ASP A 446 -0.53 -10.61 -18.76
N THR A 447 0.31 -9.94 -17.97
CA THR A 447 1.77 -9.98 -18.12
C THR A 447 2.48 -9.82 -16.78
N VAL A 448 3.75 -10.20 -16.73
CA VAL A 448 4.58 -10.11 -15.51
C VAL A 448 4.73 -8.66 -15.06
N GLY A 449 5.06 -7.76 -16.00
CA GLY A 449 5.23 -6.36 -15.66
C GLY A 449 5.34 -5.46 -16.87
N VAL A 450 4.98 -4.19 -16.68
CA VAL A 450 5.26 -3.09 -17.62
C VAL A 450 6.21 -2.11 -16.93
N MET A 451 7.37 -1.83 -17.53
CA MET A 451 8.41 -1.02 -16.90
C MET A 451 9.11 -0.10 -17.90
N ASN A 452 9.48 1.11 -17.46
CA ASN A 452 10.33 1.98 -18.26
C ASN A 452 11.71 1.32 -18.48
N THR A 453 12.19 1.33 -19.73
CA THR A 453 13.42 0.61 -20.15
C THR A 453 14.67 0.87 -19.28
N PRO A 454 14.95 2.10 -18.78
CA PRO A 454 16.09 2.33 -17.89
C PRO A 454 16.04 1.54 -16.57
N GLN A 455 14.85 1.26 -16.04
CA GLN A 455 14.62 0.63 -14.74
C GLN A 455 14.67 -0.91 -14.78
N ALA A 456 14.71 -1.51 -15.98
CA ALA A 456 14.77 -2.96 -16.23
C ALA A 456 15.92 -3.73 -15.56
N HIS A 457 16.92 -3.02 -15.03
CA HIS A 457 18.04 -3.58 -14.28
C HIS A 457 17.74 -3.80 -12.78
N THR A 458 16.64 -3.24 -12.28
CA THR A 458 16.24 -3.29 -10.86
C THR A 458 15.34 -4.47 -10.52
N ILE A 459 14.60 -5.01 -11.49
CA ILE A 459 13.72 -6.18 -11.32
C ILE A 459 14.45 -7.32 -10.57
N PRO A 460 13.82 -7.93 -9.54
CA PRO A 460 14.40 -9.09 -8.88
C PRO A 460 14.63 -10.23 -9.87
N ALA A 461 15.72 -10.98 -9.67
CA ALA A 461 16.07 -12.17 -10.45
C ALA A 461 16.38 -13.40 -9.56
N ASP A 462 16.59 -13.18 -8.26
CA ASP A 462 16.91 -14.22 -7.31
C ASP A 462 15.62 -14.74 -6.65
N GLY A 463 15.39 -16.06 -6.72
CA GLY A 463 14.24 -16.74 -6.10
C GLY A 463 12.87 -16.45 -6.73
N VAL A 464 12.86 -15.94 -7.97
CA VAL A 464 11.65 -15.50 -8.67
C VAL A 464 10.90 -16.63 -9.38
N ASP A 465 9.60 -16.44 -9.56
CA ASP A 465 8.79 -17.16 -10.56
C ASP A 465 7.93 -16.14 -11.30
N TYR A 466 8.15 -16.04 -12.61
CA TYR A 466 7.44 -15.11 -13.49
C TYR A 466 6.70 -15.88 -14.62
N THR A 467 6.38 -17.16 -14.38
CA THR A 467 5.76 -18.04 -15.36
C THR A 467 4.29 -18.34 -15.05
N GLY A 468 3.51 -18.71 -16.07
CA GLY A 468 2.07 -18.96 -15.91
C GLY A 468 1.21 -17.70 -15.94
N ASN A 469 1.70 -16.63 -16.55
CA ASN A 469 0.93 -15.46 -16.98
C ASN A 469 0.42 -15.70 -18.42
N ASP A 470 -0.50 -14.86 -18.89
CA ASP A 470 -0.98 -14.95 -20.28
C ASP A 470 0.16 -14.58 -21.26
N LEU A 471 1.03 -13.66 -20.84
CA LEU A 471 2.34 -13.36 -21.41
C LEU A 471 3.46 -13.45 -20.36
N ASP A 472 4.19 -14.57 -20.38
CA ASP A 472 5.43 -14.79 -19.64
C ASP A 472 6.60 -13.97 -20.25
N ALA A 473 6.54 -12.64 -20.11
CA ALA A 473 7.62 -11.71 -20.49
C ALA A 473 7.57 -10.44 -19.62
N LEU A 474 8.72 -9.83 -19.36
CA LEU A 474 8.77 -8.47 -18.80
C LEU A 474 8.67 -7.46 -19.95
N THR A 475 7.61 -6.67 -19.98
CA THR A 475 7.35 -5.69 -21.02
C THR A 475 8.06 -4.37 -20.71
N LEU A 476 8.96 -3.98 -21.60
CA LEU A 476 9.71 -2.73 -21.53
C LEU A 476 9.18 -1.73 -22.54
N ILE A 477 8.78 -0.57 -22.00
CA ILE A 477 8.33 0.60 -22.76
C ILE A 477 9.38 1.71 -22.68
N GLN A 478 9.33 2.66 -23.62
CA GLN A 478 10.21 3.82 -23.61
C GLN A 478 9.43 5.09 -23.98
N PRO A 479 8.64 5.65 -23.02
CA PRO A 479 7.77 6.78 -23.31
C PRO A 479 8.56 8.01 -23.80
N GLY A 480 8.32 8.38 -25.06
CA GLY A 480 8.89 9.57 -25.67
C GLY A 480 10.36 9.44 -26.06
N ALA A 481 11.24 10.09 -25.31
CA ALA A 481 12.67 10.23 -25.64
C ALA A 481 13.61 9.84 -24.49
N GLU A 482 13.08 9.21 -23.44
CA GLU A 482 13.88 8.67 -22.33
C GLU A 482 14.86 7.63 -22.85
N LYS A 483 16.16 7.78 -22.58
CA LYS A 483 17.19 6.83 -23.02
C LYS A 483 17.82 6.16 -21.81
N VAL A 484 18.39 4.98 -22.01
CA VAL A 484 19.35 4.40 -21.05
C VAL A 484 20.61 5.27 -21.13
N THR A 485 20.82 6.10 -20.11
CA THR A 485 21.91 7.11 -20.07
C THR A 485 23.06 6.73 -19.13
N LYS A 486 22.89 5.67 -18.33
CA LYS A 486 23.86 5.12 -17.39
C LYS A 486 24.23 3.69 -17.81
N ALA A 487 25.36 3.18 -17.33
CA ALA A 487 25.66 1.75 -17.46
C ALA A 487 24.70 0.92 -16.60
N ALA A 488 24.24 -0.22 -17.13
CA ALA A 488 23.26 -1.09 -16.49
C ALA A 488 23.51 -2.56 -16.86
N THR A 489 23.09 -3.48 -16.00
CA THR A 489 23.12 -4.93 -16.26
C THR A 489 21.69 -5.46 -16.25
N TRP A 490 21.22 -6.04 -17.35
CA TRP A 490 19.98 -6.81 -17.36
C TRP A 490 20.31 -8.26 -16.97
N ARG A 491 19.54 -8.79 -16.03
CA ARG A 491 19.77 -10.11 -15.44
C ARG A 491 18.96 -11.18 -16.14
N ASN A 492 19.35 -12.45 -16.03
CA ASN A 492 18.52 -13.53 -16.54
C ASN A 492 17.37 -13.85 -15.55
N ILE A 493 16.20 -13.24 -15.79
CA ILE A 493 14.97 -13.41 -15.00
C ILE A 493 14.16 -14.66 -15.36
N GLY A 494 14.72 -15.61 -16.12
CA GLY A 494 14.05 -16.86 -16.52
C GLY A 494 13.02 -16.73 -17.65
N ILE A 495 12.62 -15.51 -18.00
CA ILE A 495 11.67 -15.16 -19.07
C ILE A 495 12.26 -14.13 -20.04
N PRO A 496 11.69 -13.94 -21.25
CA PRO A 496 12.12 -12.89 -22.17
C PRO A 496 11.85 -11.47 -21.67
N TYR A 497 12.71 -10.54 -22.08
CA TYR A 497 12.38 -9.11 -22.13
C TYR A 497 11.64 -8.83 -23.45
N ARG A 498 10.44 -8.25 -23.37
CA ARG A 498 9.63 -7.83 -24.53
C ARG A 498 9.76 -6.32 -24.70
N ILE A 499 10.13 -5.88 -25.90
CA ILE A 499 10.39 -4.46 -26.22
C ILE A 499 9.27 -3.95 -27.13
N GLU A 500 8.40 -3.10 -26.60
CA GLU A 500 7.28 -2.47 -27.33
C GLU A 500 7.71 -1.24 -28.14
N ASP A 501 8.72 -0.51 -27.66
CA ASP A 501 9.20 0.74 -28.27
C ASP A 501 10.60 0.57 -28.93
N HIS A 502 11.43 1.60 -28.92
CA HIS A 502 12.85 1.50 -29.23
C HIS A 502 13.65 1.56 -27.93
N ILE A 503 14.77 0.83 -27.83
CA ILE A 503 15.76 1.07 -26.78
C ILE A 503 16.80 2.02 -27.34
N GLY A 504 17.03 3.16 -26.68
CA GLY A 504 18.15 4.06 -26.98
C GLY A 504 19.22 4.03 -25.87
N LEU A 505 20.46 3.67 -26.21
CA LEU A 505 21.61 3.76 -25.30
C LEU A 505 22.43 5.02 -25.61
N GLU A 506 22.50 5.97 -24.67
CA GLU A 506 23.00 7.34 -24.92
C GLU A 506 23.63 7.96 -23.66
N GLY A 507 24.85 7.53 -23.31
CA GLY A 507 25.59 8.12 -22.20
C GLY A 507 26.43 9.34 -22.61
N THR A 508 27.28 9.79 -21.69
CA THR A 508 28.26 10.86 -21.94
C THR A 508 29.66 10.27 -22.15
N ALA A 509 30.58 11.02 -22.76
CA ALA A 509 31.96 10.58 -22.93
C ALA A 509 32.70 10.31 -21.58
N GLN A 510 32.18 10.81 -20.46
CA GLN A 510 32.72 10.59 -19.11
C GLN A 510 31.99 9.47 -18.35
N ALA A 511 30.75 9.17 -18.73
CA ALA A 511 29.90 8.12 -18.17
C ALA A 511 29.06 7.52 -19.32
N PRO A 512 29.63 6.56 -20.08
CA PRO A 512 28.94 5.96 -21.22
C PRO A 512 27.83 5.01 -20.77
N ALA A 513 26.78 4.90 -21.58
CA ALA A 513 25.68 3.98 -21.35
C ALA A 513 26.06 2.59 -21.87
N ILE A 514 26.68 1.78 -21.02
CA ILE A 514 27.05 0.40 -21.34
C ILE A 514 25.94 -0.54 -20.84
N LEU A 515 25.18 -1.13 -21.75
CA LEU A 515 24.22 -2.19 -21.42
C LEU A 515 24.95 -3.53 -21.42
N THR A 516 25.00 -4.18 -20.27
CA THR A 516 25.50 -5.55 -20.13
C THR A 516 24.32 -6.50 -20.02
N LEU A 517 24.36 -7.62 -20.74
CA LEU A 517 23.34 -8.66 -20.69
C LEU A 517 23.95 -9.94 -20.10
N GLU A 518 23.27 -10.56 -19.13
CA GLU A 518 23.66 -11.88 -18.64
C GLU A 518 23.41 -13.00 -19.69
N PRO A 519 24.17 -14.11 -19.64
CA PRO A 519 23.97 -15.24 -20.54
C PRO A 519 22.56 -15.85 -20.47
N GLY A 520 22.07 -16.33 -21.61
CA GLY A 520 20.77 -16.99 -21.73
C GLY A 520 19.55 -16.05 -21.81
N ILE A 521 19.75 -14.73 -21.77
CA ILE A 521 18.65 -13.76 -21.95
C ILE A 521 18.08 -13.85 -23.38
N THR A 522 16.76 -13.79 -23.49
CA THR A 522 16.05 -13.53 -24.75
C THR A 522 15.45 -12.12 -24.74
N ILE A 523 15.66 -11.37 -25.81
CA ILE A 523 15.04 -10.06 -26.04
C ILE A 523 14.20 -10.13 -27.32
N GLY A 524 12.89 -10.01 -27.16
CA GLY A 524 11.91 -9.96 -28.24
C GLY A 524 11.52 -8.52 -28.56
N PHE A 525 11.58 -8.11 -29.82
CA PHE A 525 11.22 -6.78 -30.29
C PHE A 525 9.93 -6.83 -31.12
N VAL A 526 8.95 -5.97 -30.84
CA VAL A 526 7.73 -5.87 -31.68
C VAL A 526 8.05 -5.34 -33.08
N HIS A 527 7.10 -5.44 -34.03
CA HIS A 527 7.33 -4.98 -35.39
C HIS A 527 7.66 -3.47 -35.44
N GLY A 528 8.91 -3.18 -35.82
CA GLY A 528 9.46 -1.82 -35.91
C GLY A 528 10.40 -1.43 -34.77
N ALA A 529 10.35 -2.13 -33.63
CA ALA A 529 11.25 -1.94 -32.51
C ALA A 529 12.72 -2.24 -32.89
N ARG A 530 13.66 -1.57 -32.23
CA ARG A 530 15.11 -1.72 -32.41
C ARG A 530 15.89 -1.32 -31.16
N LEU A 531 17.14 -1.74 -31.13
CA LEU A 531 18.17 -1.27 -30.20
C LEU A 531 19.10 -0.27 -30.91
N ASP A 532 19.03 1.00 -30.54
CA ASP A 532 19.86 2.10 -31.03
C ASP A 532 21.02 2.37 -30.04
N LEU A 533 22.27 2.18 -30.47
CA LEU A 533 23.47 2.60 -29.74
C LEU A 533 23.99 3.92 -30.29
N SER A 534 24.08 4.97 -29.47
CA SER A 534 24.77 6.23 -29.81
C SER A 534 24.16 7.02 -30.98
N ARG A 535 22.85 6.86 -31.24
CA ARG A 535 22.15 7.42 -32.41
C ARG A 535 22.16 8.94 -32.47
N ASP A 536 22.03 9.60 -31.33
CA ASP A 536 22.07 11.07 -31.21
C ASP A 536 23.48 11.57 -30.82
N GLY A 537 24.49 10.69 -30.90
CA GLY A 537 25.90 11.02 -30.68
C GLY A 537 26.39 10.89 -29.24
N GLY A 538 25.57 10.38 -28.31
CA GLY A 538 26.00 10.00 -26.96
C GLY A 538 26.96 8.80 -26.98
N ALA A 539 27.71 8.58 -25.90
CA ALA A 539 28.62 7.44 -25.80
C ALA A 539 27.91 6.23 -25.20
N ALA A 540 27.86 5.11 -25.91
CA ALA A 540 27.16 3.90 -25.47
C ALA A 540 27.82 2.63 -25.98
N GLY A 541 27.49 1.49 -25.37
CA GLY A 541 27.99 0.18 -25.76
C GLY A 541 27.04 -0.94 -25.35
N LEU A 542 27.18 -2.08 -26.00
CA LEU A 542 26.42 -3.30 -25.73
C LEU A 542 27.39 -4.44 -25.47
N ARG A 543 27.30 -5.04 -24.28
CA ARG A 543 28.05 -6.23 -23.90
C ARG A 543 27.09 -7.40 -23.82
N ALA A 544 26.76 -7.94 -24.99
CA ALA A 544 25.96 -9.14 -25.15
C ALA A 544 26.90 -10.34 -25.27
N ILE A 545 27.36 -10.85 -24.12
CA ILE A 545 28.36 -11.93 -24.04
C ILE A 545 27.70 -13.14 -23.36
N GLY A 546 27.15 -14.06 -24.17
CA GLY A 546 26.55 -15.31 -23.71
C GLY A 546 27.57 -16.43 -23.50
N THR A 547 27.10 -17.67 -23.46
CA THR A 547 27.95 -18.88 -23.59
C THR A 547 27.40 -19.82 -24.66
N PRO A 548 28.16 -20.83 -25.14
CA PRO A 548 27.65 -21.83 -26.07
C PRO A 548 26.42 -22.61 -25.55
N GLU A 549 26.29 -22.75 -24.23
CA GLU A 549 25.19 -23.43 -23.55
C GLU A 549 24.02 -22.48 -23.20
N ALA A 550 24.29 -21.17 -23.12
CA ALA A 550 23.33 -20.12 -22.77
C ALA A 550 23.57 -18.89 -23.66
N PRO A 551 23.25 -18.97 -24.97
CA PRO A 551 23.42 -17.84 -25.87
C PRO A 551 22.40 -16.73 -25.58
N ILE A 552 22.75 -15.49 -25.93
CA ILE A 552 21.81 -14.36 -25.85
C ILE A 552 21.04 -14.26 -27.17
N ILE A 553 19.72 -14.17 -27.12
CA ILE A 553 18.85 -14.19 -28.31
C ILE A 553 18.21 -12.82 -28.53
N PHE A 554 18.37 -12.26 -29.73
CA PHE A 554 17.66 -11.08 -30.22
C PHE A 554 16.74 -11.49 -31.38
N THR A 555 15.44 -11.26 -31.25
CA THR A 555 14.40 -11.78 -32.17
C THR A 555 13.17 -10.86 -32.24
N GLY A 556 12.27 -11.10 -33.19
CA GLY A 556 10.90 -10.57 -33.12
C GLY A 556 10.14 -11.13 -31.91
N ALA A 557 9.25 -10.32 -31.32
CA ALA A 557 8.41 -10.69 -30.17
C ALA A 557 7.13 -11.43 -30.59
N ASP A 558 6.49 -10.98 -31.67
CA ASP A 558 5.19 -11.50 -32.14
C ASP A 558 5.32 -12.39 -33.40
N ALA A 559 6.49 -12.37 -34.05
CA ALA A 559 6.73 -12.96 -35.35
C ALA A 559 8.16 -13.49 -35.48
N TYR A 560 8.35 -14.53 -36.30
CA TYR A 560 9.61 -15.25 -36.49
C TYR A 560 9.90 -15.43 -37.98
N ASP A 561 9.71 -14.35 -38.74
CA ASP A 561 9.91 -14.26 -40.18
C ASP A 561 10.68 -12.97 -40.53
N PRO A 562 11.34 -12.91 -41.70
CA PRO A 562 12.19 -11.78 -42.06
C PRO A 562 11.46 -10.43 -41.99
N GLY A 563 12.01 -9.49 -41.24
CA GLY A 563 11.40 -8.18 -41.00
C GLY A 563 10.51 -8.06 -39.77
N ALA A 564 10.45 -9.09 -38.91
CA ALA A 564 9.68 -9.07 -37.66
C ALA A 564 10.04 -7.93 -36.68
N TRP A 565 11.25 -7.36 -36.78
CA TRP A 565 11.70 -6.17 -36.03
C TRP A 565 12.80 -5.43 -36.80
N SER A 566 13.15 -4.20 -36.42
CA SER A 566 14.03 -3.34 -37.23
C SER A 566 15.53 -3.73 -37.18
N GLY A 567 16.00 -4.41 -36.12
CA GLY A 567 17.40 -4.83 -35.93
C GLY A 567 18.18 -4.05 -34.87
N ILE A 568 19.47 -4.32 -34.72
CA ILE A 568 20.41 -3.56 -33.86
C ILE A 568 21.11 -2.49 -34.70
N PHE A 569 21.26 -1.27 -34.18
CA PHE A 569 21.88 -0.13 -34.86
C PHE A 569 23.03 0.42 -34.03
N VAL A 570 24.24 0.39 -34.59
CA VAL A 570 25.46 0.91 -33.95
C VAL A 570 25.95 2.13 -34.73
N PHE A 571 25.94 3.30 -34.08
CA PHE A 571 26.34 4.58 -34.68
C PHE A 571 27.72 5.04 -34.16
N GLY A 572 28.39 5.95 -34.88
CA GLY A 572 29.82 6.25 -34.70
C GLY A 572 30.27 6.95 -33.41
N SER A 573 29.38 7.23 -32.46
CA SER A 573 29.74 7.58 -31.07
C SER A 573 29.77 6.37 -30.12
N ALA A 574 29.52 5.15 -30.63
CA ALA A 574 29.59 3.93 -29.84
C ALA A 574 31.01 3.70 -29.29
N VAL A 575 31.07 3.15 -28.09
CA VAL A 575 32.31 2.74 -27.44
C VAL A 575 32.66 1.36 -27.99
N ASP A 576 33.40 1.31 -29.09
CA ASP A 576 33.79 0.07 -29.79
C ASP A 576 34.36 -1.00 -28.84
N ALA A 577 35.19 -0.58 -27.87
CA ALA A 577 35.82 -1.46 -26.88
C ALA A 577 34.83 -2.12 -25.90
N ASP A 578 33.63 -1.54 -25.73
CA ASP A 578 32.53 -2.06 -24.92
C ASP A 578 31.29 -2.42 -25.79
N THR A 579 31.47 -2.55 -27.11
CA THR A 579 30.45 -3.03 -28.04
C THR A 579 30.85 -4.40 -28.58
N ILE A 580 30.48 -5.42 -27.81
CA ILE A 580 30.86 -6.82 -27.98
C ILE A 580 29.60 -7.68 -28.02
N ILE A 581 29.44 -8.41 -29.13
CA ILE A 581 28.41 -9.44 -29.31
C ILE A 581 29.12 -10.79 -29.45
N GLU A 582 28.95 -11.66 -28.47
CA GLU A 582 29.65 -12.94 -28.36
C GLU A 582 28.70 -14.02 -27.86
N HIS A 583 28.70 -15.20 -28.50
CA HIS A 583 27.76 -16.28 -28.21
C HIS A 583 26.29 -15.80 -28.20
N ALA A 584 25.89 -15.14 -29.28
CA ALA A 584 24.53 -14.66 -29.47
C ALA A 584 23.84 -15.29 -30.70
N GLU A 585 22.52 -15.20 -30.75
CA GLU A 585 21.71 -15.42 -31.94
C GLU A 585 20.91 -14.16 -32.26
N ILE A 586 21.07 -13.61 -33.47
CA ILE A 586 20.34 -12.42 -33.93
C ILE A 586 19.54 -12.83 -35.16
N ARG A 587 18.21 -12.79 -35.06
CA ARG A 587 17.30 -13.37 -36.05
C ARG A 587 16.17 -12.44 -36.44
N TRP A 588 15.67 -12.57 -37.67
CA TRP A 588 14.38 -12.00 -38.13
C TRP A 588 14.32 -10.46 -38.21
N GLY A 589 15.46 -9.77 -38.18
CA GLY A 589 15.54 -8.31 -38.34
C GLY A 589 15.30 -7.81 -39.77
N GLY A 590 15.23 -6.49 -39.95
CA GLY A 590 14.99 -5.83 -41.24
C GLY A 590 13.59 -5.26 -41.43
N GLY A 591 12.84 -5.02 -40.35
CA GLY A 591 11.50 -4.42 -40.40
C GLY A 591 11.50 -2.90 -40.59
N LEU A 592 10.33 -2.35 -40.92
CA LEU A 592 9.99 -0.92 -40.88
C LEU A 592 11.03 0.03 -41.54
N ASN A 593 11.33 -0.21 -42.82
CA ASN A 593 12.35 0.49 -43.64
C ASN A 593 13.81 0.24 -43.23
N SER A 594 14.06 -0.75 -42.39
CA SER A 594 15.37 -1.40 -42.26
C SER A 594 15.45 -2.53 -43.30
N GLU A 595 16.62 -3.17 -43.42
CA GLU A 595 16.80 -4.34 -44.29
C GLU A 595 17.76 -5.37 -43.68
N GLN A 596 18.09 -5.26 -42.39
CA GLN A 596 19.19 -6.00 -41.77
C GLN A 596 18.95 -6.45 -40.32
N ASN A 597 19.66 -7.49 -39.89
CA ASN A 597 19.75 -7.86 -38.47
C ASN A 597 20.59 -6.85 -37.65
N ILE A 598 21.74 -6.42 -38.19
CA ILE A 598 22.62 -5.43 -37.53
C ILE A 598 23.03 -4.36 -38.56
N ARG A 599 22.88 -3.07 -38.23
CA ARG A 599 23.45 -1.95 -38.96
C ARG A 599 24.61 -1.34 -38.18
N ILE A 600 25.70 -1.05 -38.87
CA ILE A 600 26.90 -0.44 -38.31
C ILE A 600 27.24 0.79 -39.17
N GLN A 601 27.39 1.95 -38.54
CA GLN A 601 27.69 3.21 -39.18
C GLN A 601 28.80 3.94 -38.43
N ASP A 602 29.94 4.19 -39.09
CA ASP A 602 31.12 4.85 -38.50
C ASP A 602 31.65 4.23 -37.19
N ALA A 603 31.38 2.94 -36.95
CA ALA A 603 31.77 2.19 -35.74
C ALA A 603 32.49 0.86 -36.08
N ALA A 604 33.18 0.28 -35.10
CA ALA A 604 33.97 -0.94 -35.20
C ALA A 604 33.69 -1.93 -34.04
N PRO A 605 32.44 -2.41 -33.87
CA PRO A 605 32.10 -3.38 -32.83
C PRO A 605 32.77 -4.74 -33.08
N THR A 606 32.94 -5.53 -32.02
CA THR A 606 33.41 -6.92 -32.12
C THR A 606 32.22 -7.88 -32.10
N ILE A 607 32.08 -8.69 -33.13
CA ILE A 607 31.04 -9.72 -33.24
C ILE A 607 31.71 -11.06 -33.47
N ARG A 608 31.54 -11.99 -32.52
CA ARG A 608 32.17 -13.31 -32.62
C ARG A 608 31.33 -14.46 -32.11
N ASP A 609 31.62 -15.67 -32.60
CA ASP A 609 31.00 -16.92 -32.15
C ASP A 609 29.45 -16.85 -32.10
N THR A 610 28.87 -16.15 -33.07
CA THR A 610 27.48 -15.65 -33.08
C THR A 610 26.77 -16.08 -34.36
N ILE A 611 25.46 -16.34 -34.27
CA ILE A 611 24.59 -16.67 -35.41
C ILE A 611 23.83 -15.41 -35.84
N ILE A 612 23.87 -15.07 -37.14
CA ILE A 612 23.12 -13.95 -37.72
C ILE A 612 22.27 -14.48 -38.89
N ALA A 613 20.96 -14.59 -38.70
CA ALA A 613 20.12 -15.33 -39.64
C ALA A 613 18.73 -14.73 -39.93
N GLY A 614 18.15 -15.09 -41.06
CA GLY A 614 16.73 -14.81 -41.36
C GLY A 614 16.37 -13.34 -41.49
N SER A 615 17.31 -12.44 -41.81
CA SER A 615 16.99 -11.02 -42.03
C SER A 615 16.26 -10.77 -43.36
N ASP A 616 15.49 -9.68 -43.44
CA ASP A 616 14.77 -9.27 -44.66
C ASP A 616 15.70 -9.12 -45.88
N CYS A 617 16.94 -8.66 -45.69
CA CYS A 617 17.96 -8.58 -46.74
C CYS A 617 19.36 -8.99 -46.24
N TRP A 618 20.02 -8.18 -45.40
CA TRP A 618 21.43 -8.38 -45.01
C TRP A 618 21.62 -8.88 -43.58
N GLY A 619 22.55 -9.82 -43.37
CA GLY A 619 22.98 -10.17 -42.01
C GLY A 619 23.54 -8.95 -41.27
N VAL A 620 24.55 -8.29 -41.85
CA VAL A 620 25.14 -7.04 -41.35
C VAL A 620 25.14 -5.99 -42.45
N PHE A 621 24.54 -4.83 -42.21
CA PHE A 621 24.65 -3.65 -43.07
C PHE A 621 25.79 -2.73 -42.58
N LEU A 622 26.79 -2.53 -43.43
CA LEU A 622 27.91 -1.60 -43.25
C LEU A 622 27.62 -0.27 -43.94
N TRP A 623 27.72 0.83 -43.20
CA TRP A 623 27.51 2.20 -43.69
C TRP A 623 28.71 3.10 -43.35
N GLU A 624 29.06 4.00 -44.27
CA GLU A 624 30.20 4.93 -44.16
C GLU A 624 31.53 4.22 -43.80
N ASN A 625 32.19 4.54 -42.68
CA ASN A 625 33.50 4.00 -42.32
C ASN A 625 33.41 2.79 -41.37
N ALA A 626 32.28 2.06 -41.36
CA ALA A 626 32.08 0.88 -40.53
C ALA A 626 33.17 -0.18 -40.74
N ALA A 627 33.75 -0.67 -39.64
CA ALA A 627 34.88 -1.59 -39.65
C ALA A 627 34.82 -2.66 -38.53
N PRO A 628 33.73 -3.46 -38.45
CA PRO A 628 33.58 -4.47 -37.41
C PRO A 628 34.64 -5.57 -37.49
N VAL A 629 34.94 -6.17 -36.34
CA VAL A 629 35.68 -7.42 -36.25
C VAL A 629 34.67 -8.57 -36.27
N LEU A 630 34.71 -9.40 -37.30
CA LEU A 630 33.84 -10.58 -37.45
C LEU A 630 34.68 -11.87 -37.33
N GLU A 631 34.50 -12.63 -36.25
CA GLU A 631 35.25 -13.87 -35.98
C GLU A 631 34.30 -15.05 -35.69
N ASN A 632 34.39 -16.15 -36.45
CA ASN A 632 33.51 -17.32 -36.27
C ASN A 632 31.98 -17.00 -36.29
N VAL A 633 31.58 -15.99 -37.08
CA VAL A 633 30.16 -15.65 -37.28
C VAL A 633 29.53 -16.60 -38.29
N THR A 634 28.37 -17.16 -37.95
CA THR A 634 27.59 -18.04 -38.84
C THR A 634 26.41 -17.29 -39.43
N PHE A 635 26.42 -17.10 -40.75
CA PHE A 635 25.30 -16.52 -41.49
C PHE A 635 24.41 -17.62 -42.10
N ALA A 636 23.09 -17.43 -42.04
CA ALA A 636 22.11 -18.33 -42.66
C ALA A 636 20.83 -17.58 -43.07
N ASP A 637 20.24 -17.96 -44.20
CA ASP A 637 18.88 -17.53 -44.61
C ASP A 637 18.61 -16.00 -44.62
N ASN A 638 19.65 -15.18 -44.79
CA ASN A 638 19.54 -13.73 -45.02
C ASN A 638 19.27 -13.49 -46.53
N THR A 639 18.17 -12.82 -46.90
CA THR A 639 17.62 -12.84 -48.28
C THR A 639 18.58 -12.32 -49.36
N CYS A 640 19.39 -11.32 -49.05
CA CYS A 640 20.34 -10.67 -49.97
C CYS A 640 21.79 -11.16 -49.77
N GLY A 641 22.15 -11.52 -48.54
CA GLY A 641 23.44 -12.11 -48.20
C GLY A 641 23.97 -11.70 -46.82
N ASP A 642 25.21 -12.07 -46.55
CA ASP A 642 25.84 -11.94 -45.24
C ASP A 642 26.08 -10.46 -44.87
N PHE A 643 26.63 -9.67 -45.79
CA PHE A 643 26.85 -8.23 -45.65
C PHE A 643 26.97 -7.52 -47.01
N ASN A 644 26.67 -6.22 -47.04
CA ASN A 644 26.89 -5.37 -48.22
C ASN A 644 28.38 -4.95 -48.36
N MET A 645 28.85 -4.84 -49.60
CA MET A 645 30.24 -4.47 -49.98
C MET A 645 30.30 -3.12 -50.69
#